data_AF-A0A158I5M7-F1
#
_entry.id   AF-A0A158I5M7-F1
#
_cell.length_a   1.000
_cell.length_b   1.000
_cell.length_c   1.000
_cell.angle_alpha   90.00
_cell.angle_beta   90.00
_cell.angle_gamma   90.00
#
_symmetry.space_group_name_H-M   'P 1'
#
loop_
_entity.id
_entity.type
_entity.pdbx_description
1 polymer ?
#
loop_
_entity_poly.entity_id
_entity_poly.type
_entity_poly.pdbx_seq_one_letter_code
_entity_poly.pdbx_strand_id
1 'polypeptide(L)'
;MNNMREADSCGTMTVASEDGMLYACVLADFDSVWQIHALRVAAEHGVQWIEVGKTAAFVADSGARARDAALHACRTMQDDPAGSEQGELSAPVPHSGLQHRAHYTWPLVDGAFVSCAALARDNGERIEVFSAASDKARLLGALTDATGLPVTRFALHGLESGPRGAPGATSAALAAVALMRQAGRAVRVDGFLSLRAGGSAMLSVGASLDVEGRLLDWRYIAAAADPSHAKPSREGQIPYVSRHTASLIDDEGEAIPRAAHAFARESFVDEIARDNRIDPIDFRLDHLDLVEDAGARELIGSLVQRAGWNREARKTPGHGELAHGRGFAFDKREEAADGTRTPEYSAWIVDLDVNRLTGDVNLRRVIAGRAQGRRSLNAIMGVPARQIAAAASRLLGLPFAAEPTHDETPDSRAVSHRLTPVPARAAASASLEQADDRMHDARIDASPAAAAIANALYDATGVRFRAPPFTPERVRAALGDSKAPRHALPQRVRRSLRAAFAAGGLGSLIALACTAWPVRAPIAPIAPIDRPASSTWSEATIARGREVAAFGDCAVCHTAPGGATNAGGLALETPFGIVFSTNLTPDPKTGIGNWSFGAFDRAMRQGISRDGHHLYPAFPYTAFTKLSEPDMTALYAYLMSQPAIESAPPQTRLPFPLDQRGLVAGWNALYLKQGAFVPEPSRSAQWNRGAYLVDGAGHCSACHSPRNVLGAEKGASFYLTGGSAEGWVAPSLVANSKSPVRWTEDALFDYLRTGFSREHGVAAGPMAPVVAGLSTLPEADVRAMAHYVASLSPVTAKTAPTAVPKTDAIRLQGLESGRRIFEGACAVCHTEAGGVGNFGVRPLLAINTSVSEASPENLLHVILHGIDAPATSELGYMPGFRDSLDDRQVADLVAYIRGRFAPGEASWNDLARASVQIRNQVH
;
A
#
# COMPACT_ATOMS: atom_id res chain seq x y z
N MET A 1 17.14 62.08 -46.46
CA MET A 1 18.59 61.80 -46.63
C MET A 1 18.84 60.49 -45.89
N ASN A 2 18.78 59.36 -46.61
CA ASN A 2 19.93 58.53 -47.00
C ASN A 2 20.78 58.12 -45.77
N ASN A 3 21.01 56.84 -45.45
CA ASN A 3 21.33 55.75 -46.36
C ASN A 3 21.26 54.35 -45.68
N MET A 4 21.14 53.33 -46.54
CA MET A 4 21.67 51.96 -46.42
C MET A 4 20.97 50.95 -45.49
N ARG A 5 20.10 50.16 -46.15
CA ARG A 5 19.92 48.73 -45.89
C ARG A 5 21.21 48.01 -46.31
N GLU A 6 21.83 47.26 -45.42
CA GLU A 6 22.77 46.18 -45.75
C GLU A 6 22.44 44.96 -44.89
N ALA A 7 22.47 43.81 -45.57
CA ALA A 7 22.07 42.46 -45.19
C ALA A 7 22.55 41.95 -43.82
N ASP A 8 21.61 41.48 -43.00
CA ASP A 8 21.82 40.35 -42.08
C ASP A 8 21.01 39.16 -42.59
N SER A 9 21.55 38.48 -43.59
CA SER A 9 21.04 37.18 -44.03
C SER A 9 21.62 36.10 -43.10
N CYS A 10 21.03 35.94 -41.91
CA CYS A 10 21.15 34.69 -41.18
C CYS A 10 20.39 33.65 -41.99
N GLY A 11 21.12 32.88 -42.80
CA GLY A 11 20.59 31.84 -43.67
C GLY A 11 19.95 30.72 -42.85
N THR A 12 18.68 30.90 -42.50
CA THR A 12 17.76 29.82 -42.13
C THR A 12 17.56 28.93 -43.35
N MET A 13 18.29 27.83 -43.42
CA MET A 13 17.96 26.72 -44.30
C MET A 13 17.12 25.70 -43.53
N THR A 14 15.83 25.64 -43.84
CA THR A 14 15.15 24.36 -43.96
C THR A 14 15.97 23.50 -44.91
N VAL A 15 16.32 22.28 -44.49
CA VAL A 15 17.11 21.33 -45.30
C VAL A 15 16.37 21.09 -46.62
N ALA A 16 16.75 21.79 -47.67
CA ALA A 16 16.18 21.68 -49.00
C ALA A 16 16.90 20.59 -49.79
N SER A 17 16.09 19.74 -50.42
CA SER A 17 16.37 18.53 -51.22
C SER A 17 17.15 17.41 -50.52
N GLU A 18 16.43 16.37 -50.11
CA GLU A 18 16.94 15.07 -49.64
C GLU A 18 17.61 14.23 -50.77
N ASP A 19 17.61 14.71 -52.01
CA ASP A 19 18.18 14.02 -53.15
C ASP A 19 19.72 13.98 -53.07
N GLY A 20 20.25 12.81 -52.72
CA GLY A 20 21.68 12.52 -52.76
C GLY A 20 22.41 12.61 -51.42
N MET A 21 21.74 12.77 -50.27
CA MET A 21 22.38 12.65 -48.94
C MET A 21 22.56 11.18 -48.52
N LEU A 22 23.57 10.89 -47.69
CA LEU A 22 23.73 9.58 -47.05
C LEU A 22 23.48 9.70 -45.54
N TYR A 23 22.86 8.66 -44.98
CA TYR A 23 22.57 8.55 -43.55
C TYR A 23 23.46 7.50 -42.92
N ALA A 24 23.98 7.80 -41.73
CA ALA A 24 24.91 6.92 -41.02
C ALA A 24 24.48 6.70 -39.56
N CYS A 25 24.66 5.46 -39.10
CA CYS A 25 24.61 5.09 -37.68
C CYS A 25 26.02 4.69 -37.24
N VAL A 26 26.59 5.41 -36.28
CA VAL A 26 27.98 5.24 -35.83
C VAL A 26 28.06 4.19 -34.72
N LEU A 27 29.12 3.41 -34.71
CA LEU A 27 29.51 2.50 -33.64
C LEU A 27 30.87 2.89 -33.09
N ALA A 28 30.98 2.94 -31.76
CA ALA A 28 32.25 3.12 -31.06
C ALA A 28 32.76 1.81 -30.47
N ASP A 29 34.08 1.76 -30.26
CA ASP A 29 34.80 0.68 -29.59
C ASP A 29 34.55 -0.72 -30.22
N PHE A 30 34.55 -0.78 -31.56
CA PHE A 30 34.46 -2.04 -32.30
C PHE A 30 35.83 -2.76 -32.36
N ASP A 31 35.80 -4.10 -32.31
CA ASP A 31 36.98 -4.97 -32.43
C ASP A 31 36.92 -5.84 -33.70
N SER A 32 37.89 -6.73 -33.88
CA SER A 32 37.95 -7.63 -35.03
C SER A 32 36.81 -8.63 -35.11
N VAL A 33 36.15 -8.95 -33.99
CA VAL A 33 34.99 -9.85 -33.96
C VAL A 33 33.77 -9.14 -34.55
N TRP A 34 33.58 -7.87 -34.18
CA TRP A 34 32.53 -7.01 -34.74
C TRP A 34 32.60 -6.87 -36.25
N GLN A 35 33.79 -6.78 -36.83
CA GLN A 35 33.98 -6.58 -38.25
C GLN A 35 33.33 -7.69 -39.09
N ILE A 36 33.43 -8.95 -38.67
CA ILE A 36 32.87 -10.10 -39.39
C ILE A 36 31.34 -10.05 -39.37
N HIS A 37 30.76 -9.77 -38.21
CA HIS A 37 29.31 -9.67 -38.03
C HIS A 37 28.73 -8.44 -38.73
N ALA A 38 29.42 -7.30 -38.67
CA ALA A 38 28.99 -6.07 -39.32
C ALA A 38 29.00 -6.18 -40.85
N LEU A 39 30.03 -6.81 -41.45
CA LEU A 39 30.07 -7.05 -42.89
C LEU A 39 28.94 -7.97 -43.37
N ARG A 40 28.61 -9.00 -42.57
CA ARG A 40 27.49 -9.90 -42.84
C ARG A 40 26.16 -9.15 -42.81
N VAL A 41 25.91 -8.39 -41.76
CA VAL A 41 24.67 -7.62 -41.59
C VAL A 41 24.55 -6.50 -42.63
N ALA A 42 25.67 -5.87 -43.01
CA ALA A 42 25.70 -4.90 -44.09
C ALA A 42 25.24 -5.52 -45.42
N ALA A 43 25.70 -6.74 -45.72
CA ALA A 43 25.24 -7.47 -46.90
C ALA A 43 23.76 -7.85 -46.82
N GLU A 44 23.27 -8.29 -45.65
CA GLU A 44 21.87 -8.68 -45.44
C GLU A 44 20.88 -7.50 -45.56
N HIS A 45 21.27 -6.32 -45.06
CA HIS A 45 20.43 -5.11 -45.12
C HIS A 45 20.67 -4.25 -46.38
N GLY A 46 21.62 -4.64 -47.24
CA GLY A 46 22.02 -3.89 -48.42
C GLY A 46 22.53 -2.49 -48.10
N VAL A 47 23.25 -2.34 -46.98
CA VAL A 47 23.86 -1.08 -46.52
C VAL A 47 25.38 -1.16 -46.63
N GLN A 48 26.06 -0.02 -46.64
CA GLN A 48 27.52 0.03 -46.66
C GLN A 48 28.07 0.00 -45.23
N TRP A 49 29.12 -0.79 -45.01
CA TRP A 49 29.93 -0.76 -43.80
C TRP A 49 31.19 0.06 -44.05
N ILE A 50 31.45 1.08 -43.24
CA ILE A 50 32.61 1.96 -43.39
C ILE A 50 33.35 2.09 -42.05
N GLU A 51 34.67 1.91 -42.09
CA GLU A 51 35.56 1.99 -40.92
C GLU A 51 36.56 3.14 -41.07
N VAL A 52 36.69 3.96 -40.03
CA VAL A 52 37.66 5.06 -39.95
C VAL A 52 38.27 5.10 -38.55
N GLY A 53 39.51 4.61 -38.42
CA GLY A 53 40.20 4.54 -37.13
C GLY A 53 39.49 3.57 -36.17
N LYS A 54 39.12 4.05 -34.97
CA LYS A 54 38.33 3.29 -33.98
C LYS A 54 36.81 3.50 -34.10
N THR A 55 36.36 4.16 -35.16
CA THR A 55 34.96 4.47 -35.40
C THR A 55 34.48 3.75 -36.65
N ALA A 56 33.34 3.06 -36.58
CA ALA A 56 32.72 2.43 -37.74
C ALA A 56 31.28 2.90 -37.91
N ALA A 57 30.70 2.74 -39.10
CA ALA A 57 29.31 3.11 -39.35
C ALA A 57 28.63 2.24 -40.41
N PHE A 58 27.34 1.99 -40.19
CA PHE A 58 26.43 1.54 -41.24
C PHE A 58 25.89 2.75 -41.98
N VAL A 59 26.04 2.77 -43.30
CA VAL A 59 25.70 3.89 -44.18
C VAL A 59 24.67 3.46 -45.21
N ALA A 60 23.59 4.23 -45.35
CA ALA A 60 22.48 3.94 -46.24
C ALA A 60 21.89 5.22 -46.87
N ASP A 61 20.99 5.03 -47.82
CA ASP A 61 20.15 6.08 -48.41
C ASP A 61 19.00 6.53 -47.48
N SER A 62 18.75 5.79 -46.40
CA SER A 62 17.71 6.07 -45.40
C SER A 62 18.24 5.87 -43.99
N GLY A 63 17.96 6.82 -43.10
CA GLY A 63 18.33 6.73 -41.68
C GLY A 63 17.71 5.54 -40.96
N ALA A 64 16.51 5.12 -41.34
CA ALA A 64 15.89 3.91 -40.78
C ALA A 64 16.69 2.65 -41.13
N ARG A 65 17.16 2.52 -42.38
CA ARG A 65 17.96 1.37 -42.82
C ARG A 65 19.32 1.31 -42.16
N ALA A 66 20.01 2.43 -42.06
CA ALA A 66 21.30 2.51 -41.36
C ALA A 66 21.16 2.12 -39.89
N ARG A 67 20.08 2.56 -39.22
CA ARG A 67 19.77 2.21 -37.83
C ARG A 67 19.38 0.74 -37.66
N ASP A 68 18.53 0.21 -38.54
CA ASP A 68 18.04 -1.17 -38.44
C ASP A 68 19.17 -2.18 -38.66
N ALA A 69 20.09 -1.90 -39.58
CA ALA A 69 21.31 -2.68 -39.77
C ALA A 69 22.20 -2.65 -38.52
N ALA A 70 22.40 -1.46 -37.92
CA ALA A 70 23.19 -1.32 -36.70
C ALA A 70 22.59 -2.11 -35.51
N LEU A 71 21.27 -2.03 -35.32
CA LEU A 71 20.56 -2.78 -34.28
C LEU A 71 20.56 -4.29 -34.55
N HIS A 72 20.54 -4.70 -35.81
CA HIS A 72 20.64 -6.11 -36.18
C HIS A 72 22.03 -6.67 -35.85
N ALA A 73 23.10 -5.93 -36.19
CA ALA A 73 24.48 -6.31 -35.86
C ALA A 73 24.70 -6.49 -34.35
N CYS A 74 24.07 -5.64 -33.53
CA CYS A 74 24.03 -5.85 -32.08
C CYS A 74 23.42 -7.16 -31.65
N ARG A 75 22.24 -7.52 -32.18
CA ARG A 75 21.56 -8.75 -31.78
C ARG A 75 22.37 -9.98 -32.17
N THR A 76 22.94 -10.00 -33.37
CA THR A 76 23.77 -11.12 -33.84
C THR A 76 25.05 -11.30 -33.02
N MET A 77 25.64 -10.21 -32.52
CA MET A 77 26.79 -10.27 -31.61
C MET A 77 26.41 -10.76 -30.21
N GLN A 78 25.22 -10.41 -29.71
CA GLN A 78 24.73 -10.85 -28.39
C GLN A 78 24.42 -12.35 -28.33
N ASP A 79 24.06 -12.96 -29.46
CA ASP A 79 23.72 -14.39 -29.55
C ASP A 79 24.93 -15.30 -29.83
N ASP A 80 26.15 -14.75 -29.97
CA ASP A 80 27.37 -15.52 -30.26
C ASP A 80 28.07 -16.01 -28.96
N PRO A 81 28.05 -17.32 -28.65
CA PRO A 81 28.57 -17.86 -27.39
C PRO A 81 30.10 -17.70 -27.24
N ALA A 82 30.83 -17.44 -28.32
CA ALA A 82 32.29 -17.29 -28.30
C ALA A 82 32.79 -15.99 -27.63
N GLY A 83 31.92 -14.98 -27.44
CA GLY A 83 32.28 -13.71 -26.79
C GLY A 83 32.13 -13.69 -25.26
N SER A 84 31.75 -14.82 -24.64
CA SER A 84 31.29 -14.88 -23.24
C SER A 84 32.32 -15.42 -22.24
N GLU A 85 33.63 -15.35 -22.52
CA GLU A 85 34.64 -15.51 -21.46
C GLU A 85 34.65 -14.26 -20.56
N GLN A 86 33.72 -14.23 -19.61
CA GLN A 86 33.80 -13.33 -18.46
C GLN A 86 35.00 -13.72 -17.62
N GLY A 87 36.14 -13.10 -17.88
CA GLY A 87 37.27 -13.12 -16.96
C GLY A 87 36.80 -12.58 -15.60
N GLU A 88 36.90 -13.41 -14.56
CA GLU A 88 36.76 -12.97 -13.16
C GLU A 88 37.77 -11.85 -12.91
N LEU A 89 37.29 -10.60 -12.97
CA LEU A 89 38.07 -9.43 -12.56
C LEU A 89 38.24 -9.49 -11.04
N SER A 90 39.43 -9.91 -10.61
CA SER A 90 39.87 -9.90 -9.22
C SER A 90 39.80 -8.48 -8.66
N ALA A 91 39.01 -8.27 -7.61
CA ALA A 91 38.82 -6.97 -6.96
C ALA A 91 40.12 -6.40 -6.35
N PRO A 92 40.50 -5.14 -6.62
CA PRO A 92 41.54 -4.46 -5.85
C PRO A 92 40.94 -3.80 -4.59
N VAL A 93 41.58 -4.05 -3.44
CA VAL A 93 41.31 -3.40 -2.14
C VAL A 93 41.85 -1.96 -2.16
N PRO A 94 41.08 -0.89 -1.78
CA PRO A 94 41.37 -0.18 -0.53
C PRO A 94 40.20 0.65 0.09
N HIS A 95 39.40 0.03 0.96
CA HIS A 95 38.67 0.73 2.03
C HIS A 95 39.18 0.31 3.42
N SER A 96 40.44 -0.10 3.53
CA SER A 96 41.05 -0.58 4.78
C SER A 96 40.88 0.44 5.90
N GLY A 97 40.30 0.00 7.03
CA GLY A 97 40.08 0.82 8.22
C GLY A 97 38.70 1.48 8.34
N LEU A 98 37.81 1.39 7.34
CA LEU A 98 36.42 1.86 7.46
C LEU A 98 35.50 0.79 8.08
N GLN A 99 34.56 1.22 8.92
CA GLN A 99 33.65 0.35 9.68
C GLN A 99 32.66 -0.40 8.77
N HIS A 100 32.03 0.30 7.83
CA HIS A 100 31.03 -0.24 6.92
C HIS A 100 31.50 -0.14 5.47
N ARG A 101 31.30 -1.20 4.68
CA ARG A 101 31.74 -1.29 3.28
C ARG A 101 30.82 -2.17 2.45
N ALA A 102 30.51 -1.75 1.22
CA ALA A 102 29.75 -2.54 0.27
C ALA A 102 30.16 -2.27 -1.18
N HIS A 103 29.91 -3.25 -2.04
CA HIS A 103 30.12 -3.18 -3.48
C HIS A 103 28.79 -3.37 -4.20
N TYR A 104 28.53 -2.53 -5.18
CA TYR A 104 27.36 -2.53 -6.02
C TYR A 104 27.80 -2.64 -7.48
N THR A 105 26.97 -3.28 -8.28
CA THR A 105 27.24 -3.52 -9.68
C THR A 105 26.07 -3.00 -10.49
N TRP A 106 26.33 -2.20 -11.51
CA TRP A 106 25.30 -1.69 -12.40
C TRP A 106 25.53 -2.19 -13.82
N PRO A 107 24.55 -2.88 -14.44
CA PRO A 107 24.70 -3.35 -15.81
C PRO A 107 24.78 -2.16 -16.76
N LEU A 108 25.86 -2.09 -17.53
CA LEU A 108 25.97 -1.17 -18.66
C LEU A 108 25.35 -1.91 -19.85
N VAL A 109 24.15 -1.50 -20.27
CA VAL A 109 23.32 -2.28 -21.20
C VAL A 109 23.98 -2.33 -22.59
N ASP A 110 24.18 -3.54 -23.12
CA ASP A 110 24.60 -3.77 -24.50
C ASP A 110 23.53 -3.28 -25.49
N GLY A 111 23.92 -2.38 -26.40
CA GLY A 111 23.07 -1.88 -27.50
C GLY A 111 22.32 -0.57 -27.22
N ALA A 112 22.78 0.26 -26.27
CA ALA A 112 22.24 1.59 -26.07
C ALA A 112 22.49 2.49 -27.29
N PHE A 113 21.47 2.63 -28.13
CA PHE A 113 21.43 3.65 -29.18
C PHE A 113 21.22 5.04 -28.53
N VAL A 114 22.23 5.88 -28.64
CA VAL A 114 22.24 7.29 -28.28
C VAL A 114 21.88 8.08 -29.53
N SER A 115 20.78 8.83 -29.49
CA SER A 115 20.47 9.76 -30.58
C SER A 115 21.46 10.93 -30.54
N CYS A 116 22.22 11.09 -31.61
CA CYS A 116 23.11 12.22 -31.80
C CYS A 116 23.01 12.66 -33.26
N ALA A 117 22.97 13.97 -33.48
CA ALA A 117 22.91 14.55 -34.82
C ALA A 117 24.25 15.20 -35.16
N ALA A 118 24.82 14.81 -36.29
CA ALA A 118 25.91 15.55 -36.93
C ALA A 118 25.73 15.54 -38.46
N LEU A 119 26.04 16.65 -39.12
CA LEU A 119 26.00 16.75 -40.58
C LEU A 119 27.33 17.30 -41.06
N ALA A 120 27.92 16.65 -42.05
CA ALA A 120 29.09 17.16 -42.76
C ALA A 120 28.81 17.30 -44.26
N ARG A 121 29.14 18.46 -44.82
CA ARG A 121 29.11 18.72 -46.27
C ARG A 121 30.35 19.50 -46.70
N ASP A 122 30.91 19.16 -47.86
CA ASP A 122 32.03 19.91 -48.47
C ASP A 122 31.48 20.73 -49.64
N ASN A 123 31.69 22.04 -49.61
CA ASN A 123 31.27 22.96 -50.67
C ASN A 123 32.42 23.30 -51.64
N GLY A 124 33.58 22.63 -51.51
CA GLY A 124 34.78 22.84 -52.32
C GLY A 124 35.76 23.84 -51.71
N GLU A 125 35.28 24.80 -50.92
CA GLU A 125 36.12 25.79 -50.21
C GLU A 125 36.31 25.41 -48.74
N ARG A 126 35.23 25.00 -48.05
CA ARG A 126 35.21 24.60 -46.64
C ARG A 126 34.33 23.37 -46.42
N ILE A 127 34.70 22.61 -45.40
CA ILE A 127 33.89 21.54 -44.85
C ILE A 127 33.02 22.14 -43.75
N GLU A 128 31.71 22.17 -43.99
CA GLU A 128 30.73 22.63 -43.01
C GLU A 128 30.30 21.46 -42.13
N VAL A 129 30.49 21.61 -40.82
CA VAL A 129 30.17 20.61 -39.81
C VAL A 129 29.15 21.17 -38.85
N PHE A 130 27.96 20.59 -38.86
CA PHE A 130 26.89 20.89 -37.91
C PHE A 130 26.97 19.85 -36.79
N SER A 131 27.17 20.28 -35.55
CA SER A 131 27.28 19.38 -34.39
C SER A 131 26.64 19.98 -33.13
N ALA A 132 26.17 19.10 -32.25
CA ALA A 132 25.70 19.45 -30.90
C ALA A 132 26.83 19.51 -29.85
N ALA A 133 28.10 19.33 -30.25
CA ALA A 133 29.25 19.37 -29.34
C ALA A 133 29.38 20.74 -28.64
N SER A 134 29.56 20.71 -27.32
CA SER A 134 29.65 21.91 -26.47
C SER A 134 31.00 22.62 -26.56
N ASP A 135 32.09 21.88 -26.78
CA ASP A 135 33.45 22.41 -26.91
C ASP A 135 33.92 22.42 -28.37
N LYS A 136 33.78 23.58 -29.01
CA LYS A 136 34.19 23.79 -30.42
C LYS A 136 35.70 23.73 -30.62
N ALA A 137 36.50 24.14 -29.63
CA ALA A 137 37.95 24.17 -29.75
C ALA A 137 38.52 22.75 -29.73
N ARG A 138 38.03 21.91 -28.81
CA ARG A 138 38.38 20.49 -28.75
C ARG A 138 37.93 19.73 -30.00
N LEU A 139 36.74 20.03 -30.52
CA LEU A 139 36.25 19.43 -31.77
C LEU A 139 37.12 19.83 -32.98
N LEU A 140 37.52 21.10 -33.09
CA LEU A 140 38.43 21.55 -34.16
C LEU A 140 39.78 20.84 -34.09
N GLY A 141 40.36 20.71 -32.89
CA GLY A 141 41.60 19.95 -32.70
C GLY A 141 41.46 18.51 -33.18
N ALA A 142 40.42 17.81 -32.74
CA ALA A 142 40.17 16.43 -33.14
C ALA A 142 39.94 16.27 -34.66
N LEU A 143 39.24 17.22 -35.30
CA LEU A 143 39.01 17.22 -36.75
C LEU A 143 40.30 17.42 -37.53
N THR A 144 41.15 18.36 -37.11
CA THR A 144 42.46 18.57 -37.72
C THR A 144 43.35 17.35 -37.56
N ASP A 145 43.40 16.76 -36.37
CA ASP A 145 44.19 15.56 -36.10
C ASP A 145 43.72 14.36 -36.94
N ALA A 146 42.40 14.15 -37.04
CA ALA A 146 41.83 13.02 -37.78
C ALA A 146 41.94 13.15 -39.30
N THR A 147 41.93 14.37 -39.84
CA THR A 147 41.87 14.60 -41.30
C THR A 147 43.18 15.07 -41.92
N GLY A 148 44.11 15.58 -41.11
CA GLY A 148 45.32 16.28 -41.55
C GLY A 148 45.07 17.64 -42.20
N LEU A 149 43.85 18.19 -42.13
CA LEU A 149 43.48 19.48 -42.74
C LEU A 149 43.65 20.63 -41.74
N PRO A 150 44.09 21.82 -42.21
CA PRO A 150 44.22 22.98 -41.33
C PRO A 150 42.85 23.41 -40.80
N VAL A 151 42.81 23.97 -39.59
CA VAL A 151 41.58 24.47 -38.94
C VAL A 151 40.76 25.42 -39.82
N THR A 152 41.41 26.11 -40.76
CA THR A 152 40.77 27.03 -41.73
C THR A 152 39.88 26.33 -42.76
N ARG A 153 40.01 25.01 -42.94
CA ARG A 153 39.14 24.23 -43.82
C ARG A 153 37.81 23.85 -43.17
N PHE A 154 37.64 24.05 -41.86
CA PHE A 154 36.42 23.68 -41.13
C PHE A 154 35.57 24.90 -40.76
N ALA A 155 34.27 24.82 -41.01
CA ALA A 155 33.27 25.76 -40.51
C ALA A 155 32.32 25.01 -39.55
N LEU A 156 32.35 25.36 -38.26
CA LEU A 156 31.53 24.71 -37.22
C LEU A 156 30.24 25.47 -36.95
N HIS A 157 29.12 24.79 -37.15
CA HIS A 157 27.76 25.29 -36.92
C HIS A 157 27.10 24.52 -35.77
N GLY A 158 26.25 25.19 -34.99
CA GLY A 158 25.42 24.53 -33.98
C GLY A 158 24.15 23.96 -34.61
N LEU A 159 23.69 22.79 -34.15
CA LEU A 159 22.36 22.28 -34.45
C LEU A 159 21.33 22.86 -33.46
N GLU A 160 20.22 23.40 -33.96
CA GLU A 160 19.09 23.86 -33.12
C GLU A 160 18.26 22.69 -32.58
N SER A 161 18.23 21.55 -33.28
CA SER A 161 17.49 20.34 -32.91
C SER A 161 18.40 19.30 -32.23
N GLY A 162 18.56 19.42 -30.91
CA GLY A 162 19.19 18.40 -30.07
C GLY A 162 19.72 18.94 -28.73
N PRO A 163 19.86 18.10 -27.69
CA PRO A 163 20.47 18.54 -26.43
C PRO A 163 21.94 18.94 -26.65
N ARG A 164 22.29 20.19 -26.30
CA ARG A 164 23.68 20.66 -26.36
C ARG A 164 24.54 19.80 -25.42
N GLY A 165 25.63 19.23 -25.95
CA GLY A 165 26.50 18.34 -25.19
C GLY A 165 26.06 16.87 -25.15
N ALA A 166 25.29 16.39 -26.13
CA ALA A 166 24.92 14.98 -26.22
C ALA A 166 26.17 14.05 -26.19
N PRO A 167 26.14 12.94 -25.43
CA PRO A 167 27.21 11.94 -25.43
C PRO A 167 27.52 11.49 -26.86
N GLY A 168 28.79 11.46 -27.23
CA GLY A 168 29.23 11.05 -28.58
C GLY A 168 29.09 12.12 -29.67
N ALA A 169 28.65 13.36 -29.39
CA ALA A 169 28.51 14.42 -30.39
C ALA A 169 29.83 14.75 -31.13
N THR A 170 30.97 14.66 -30.45
CA THR A 170 32.30 14.79 -31.06
C THR A 170 32.60 13.62 -32.00
N SER A 171 32.34 12.39 -31.55
CA SER A 171 32.53 11.18 -32.36
C SER A 171 31.63 11.15 -33.59
N ALA A 172 30.37 11.58 -33.46
CA ALA A 172 29.43 11.72 -34.56
C ALA A 172 29.90 12.76 -35.59
N ALA A 173 30.43 13.89 -35.14
CA ALA A 173 30.98 14.91 -36.03
C ALA A 173 32.24 14.43 -36.78
N LEU A 174 33.15 13.72 -36.09
CA LEU A 174 34.32 13.10 -36.70
C LEU A 174 33.92 12.06 -37.75
N ALA A 175 32.97 11.19 -37.40
CA ALA A 175 32.44 10.18 -38.31
C ALA A 175 31.79 10.83 -39.55
N ALA A 176 30.93 11.84 -39.36
CA ALA A 176 30.27 12.53 -40.47
C ALA A 176 31.29 13.10 -41.47
N VAL A 177 32.36 13.75 -40.98
CA VAL A 177 33.42 14.31 -41.84
C VAL A 177 34.21 13.23 -42.55
N ALA A 178 34.59 12.16 -41.85
CA ALA A 178 35.36 11.08 -42.46
C ALA A 178 34.56 10.32 -43.52
N LEU A 179 33.28 10.01 -43.22
CA LEU A 179 32.35 9.35 -44.13
C LEU A 179 32.07 10.21 -45.36
N MET A 180 31.88 11.52 -45.18
CA MET A 180 31.66 12.46 -46.28
C MET A 180 32.87 12.51 -47.22
N ARG A 181 34.10 12.50 -46.69
CA ARG A 181 35.32 12.46 -47.52
C ARG A 181 35.46 11.16 -48.31
N GLN A 182 35.03 10.03 -47.74
CA GLN A 182 35.12 8.73 -48.41
C GLN A 182 34.00 8.53 -49.44
N ALA A 183 32.78 8.99 -49.16
CA ALA A 183 31.63 8.84 -50.03
C ALA A 183 31.48 9.95 -51.08
N GLY A 184 32.19 11.08 -50.91
CA GLY A 184 32.10 12.26 -51.79
C GLY A 184 30.73 12.94 -51.78
N ARG A 185 29.90 12.67 -50.77
CA ARG A 185 28.50 13.15 -50.62
C ARG A 185 28.29 13.66 -49.20
N ALA A 186 27.33 14.56 -49.00
CA ALA A 186 26.96 15.01 -47.66
C ALA A 186 26.47 13.83 -46.81
N VAL A 187 26.95 13.74 -45.57
CA VAL A 187 26.62 12.64 -44.64
C VAL A 187 25.98 13.21 -43.38
N ARG A 188 24.81 12.66 -43.05
CA ARG A 188 24.11 12.92 -41.80
C ARG A 188 24.22 11.70 -40.89
N VAL A 189 24.73 11.91 -39.70
CA VAL A 189 24.74 10.93 -38.60
C VAL A 189 23.54 11.24 -37.71
N ASP A 190 22.64 10.28 -37.54
CA ASP A 190 21.43 10.44 -36.71
C ASP A 190 21.45 9.57 -35.44
N GLY A 191 22.56 8.86 -35.20
CA GLY A 191 22.68 7.99 -34.05
C GLY A 191 24.07 7.41 -33.82
N PHE A 192 24.28 7.03 -32.57
CA PHE A 192 25.48 6.42 -32.03
C PHE A 192 25.10 5.17 -31.25
N LEU A 193 25.77 4.05 -31.51
CA LEU A 193 25.57 2.79 -30.83
C LEU A 193 26.84 2.47 -30.03
N SER A 194 26.73 2.50 -28.71
CA SER A 194 27.85 2.12 -27.83
C SER A 194 27.90 0.61 -27.70
N LEU A 195 29.01 0.00 -28.11
CA LEU A 195 29.27 -1.42 -28.01
C LEU A 195 30.31 -1.63 -26.92
N ARG A 196 29.88 -1.89 -25.69
CA ARG A 196 30.81 -2.25 -24.61
C ARG A 196 30.48 -3.65 -24.15
N ALA A 197 31.28 -4.62 -24.61
CA ALA A 197 31.19 -6.04 -24.29
C ALA A 197 30.70 -6.30 -22.85
N GLY A 198 29.40 -6.62 -22.68
CA GLY A 198 28.84 -7.24 -21.47
C GLY A 198 29.28 -6.66 -20.12
N GLY A 199 29.62 -5.37 -20.06
CA GLY A 199 30.29 -4.76 -18.92
C GLY A 199 29.34 -4.41 -17.77
N SER A 200 29.87 -4.31 -16.56
CA SER A 200 29.16 -3.70 -15.45
C SER A 200 30.02 -2.65 -14.78
N ALA A 201 29.42 -1.51 -14.46
CA ALA A 201 30.06 -0.52 -13.62
C ALA A 201 30.15 -1.05 -12.18
N MET A 202 31.34 -0.96 -11.59
CA MET A 202 31.57 -1.32 -10.20
C MET A 202 31.53 -0.05 -9.36
N LEU A 203 30.69 -0.03 -8.32
CA LEU A 203 30.53 1.09 -7.41
C LEU A 203 30.79 0.60 -5.97
N SER A 204 31.86 1.08 -5.36
CA SER A 204 32.27 0.73 -4.01
C SER A 204 32.04 1.89 -3.06
N VAL A 205 31.40 1.62 -1.94
CA VAL A 205 31.06 2.63 -0.93
C VAL A 205 31.56 2.16 0.43
N GLY A 206 32.18 3.06 1.20
CA GLY A 206 32.57 2.80 2.57
C GLY A 206 32.36 4.01 3.47
N ALA A 207 32.00 3.76 4.72
CA ALA A 207 31.82 4.81 5.72
C ALA A 207 32.19 4.37 7.14
N SER A 208 32.46 5.34 8.00
CA SER A 208 32.62 5.18 9.45
C SER A 208 31.68 6.13 10.18
N LEU A 209 31.06 5.64 11.26
CA LEU A 209 30.15 6.41 12.11
C LEU A 209 30.81 6.68 13.48
N ASP A 210 30.43 7.78 14.13
CA ASP A 210 30.73 7.96 15.55
C ASP A 210 29.73 7.19 16.45
N VAL A 211 29.92 7.28 17.77
CA VAL A 211 29.08 6.58 18.74
C VAL A 211 27.65 7.11 18.80
N GLU A 212 27.41 8.32 18.29
CA GLU A 212 26.08 8.92 18.12
C GLU A 212 25.46 8.62 16.75
N GLY A 213 26.15 7.85 15.89
CA GLY A 213 25.68 7.48 14.56
C GLY A 213 25.91 8.52 13.47
N ARG A 214 26.76 9.54 13.71
CA ARG A 214 27.09 10.58 12.71
C ARG A 214 28.20 10.13 11.76
N LEU A 215 28.08 10.48 10.47
CA LEU A 215 29.08 10.19 9.44
C LEU A 215 30.41 10.94 9.67
N LEU A 216 31.47 10.18 9.98
CA LEU A 216 32.84 10.69 10.13
C LEU A 216 33.58 10.68 8.80
N ASP A 217 33.69 9.51 8.19
CA ASP A 217 34.44 9.30 6.94
C ASP A 217 33.50 8.71 5.88
N TRP A 218 33.57 9.22 4.66
CA TRP A 218 32.90 8.68 3.49
C TRP A 218 33.87 8.50 2.34
N ARG A 219 33.88 7.29 1.75
CA ARG A 219 34.67 6.98 0.56
C ARG A 219 33.81 6.35 -0.51
N TYR A 220 33.89 6.91 -1.71
CA TYR A 220 33.14 6.45 -2.87
C TYR A 220 34.07 6.22 -4.06
N ILE A 221 33.97 5.05 -4.67
CA ILE A 221 34.76 4.69 -5.86
C ILE A 221 33.81 4.15 -6.91
N ALA A 222 33.85 4.68 -8.13
CA ALA A 222 33.06 4.16 -9.25
C ALA A 222 33.95 3.99 -10.49
N ALA A 223 33.82 2.86 -11.19
CA ALA A 223 34.57 2.60 -12.42
C ALA A 223 33.74 1.80 -13.42
N ALA A 224 33.77 2.20 -14.70
CA ALA A 224 33.18 1.44 -15.81
C ALA A 224 34.07 0.28 -16.30
N ALA A 225 35.34 0.25 -15.87
CA ALA A 225 36.38 -0.74 -16.16
C ALA A 225 37.31 -0.93 -14.93
N ASP A 226 38.59 -1.28 -15.10
CA ASP A 226 39.56 -1.46 -14.01
C ASP A 226 39.65 -0.22 -13.10
N PRO A 227 39.26 -0.31 -11.81
CA PRO A 227 39.23 0.84 -10.90
C PRO A 227 40.62 1.40 -10.54
N SER A 228 41.72 0.78 -10.97
CA SER A 228 43.08 1.30 -10.72
C SER A 228 43.37 2.65 -11.37
N HIS A 229 42.55 3.09 -12.34
CA HIS A 229 42.73 4.33 -13.10
C HIS A 229 41.81 5.48 -12.68
N ALA A 230 40.99 5.30 -11.64
CA ALA A 230 40.04 6.32 -11.16
C ALA A 230 40.70 7.63 -10.70
N LYS A 231 40.18 8.76 -11.20
CA LYS A 231 40.67 10.11 -10.90
C LYS A 231 39.79 10.79 -9.83
N PRO A 232 40.33 11.74 -9.05
CA PRO A 232 39.53 12.54 -8.13
C PRO A 232 38.46 13.34 -8.89
N SER A 233 37.20 13.24 -8.45
CA SER A 233 36.08 13.95 -9.07
C SER A 233 35.22 14.68 -8.03
N ARG A 234 34.68 15.84 -8.43
CA ARG A 234 33.62 16.54 -7.68
C ARG A 234 32.23 15.95 -7.97
N GLU A 235 32.05 15.27 -9.11
CA GLU A 235 30.87 14.45 -9.37
C GLU A 235 31.00 13.18 -8.51
N GLY A 236 29.94 12.84 -7.77
CA GLY A 236 29.97 11.77 -6.77
C GLY A 236 30.13 12.23 -5.32
N GLN A 237 29.91 13.51 -5.04
CA GLN A 237 29.74 13.96 -3.65
C GLN A 237 28.50 13.29 -3.04
N ILE A 238 28.68 12.84 -1.80
CA ILE A 238 27.60 12.31 -0.96
C ILE A 238 26.56 13.42 -0.74
N PRO A 239 25.26 13.14 -0.81
CA PRO A 239 24.23 14.14 -0.54
C PRO A 239 24.09 14.50 0.96
N TYR A 240 24.95 13.96 1.83
CA TYR A 240 24.87 14.05 3.28
C TYR A 240 26.14 14.69 3.87
N VAL A 241 25.98 15.41 4.97
CA VAL A 241 27.08 16.03 5.70
C VAL A 241 27.95 14.96 6.35
N SER A 242 29.26 14.99 6.06
CA SER A 242 30.27 14.15 6.72
C SER A 242 31.54 14.95 6.98
N ARG A 243 32.36 14.51 7.96
CA ARG A 243 33.58 15.25 8.34
C ARG A 243 34.69 15.13 7.29
N HIS A 244 34.88 13.95 6.69
CA HIS A 244 35.86 13.73 5.62
C HIS A 244 35.23 12.95 4.46
N THR A 245 35.30 13.51 3.25
CA THR A 245 34.77 12.90 2.03
C THR A 245 35.88 12.69 1.00
N ALA A 246 35.95 11.50 0.40
CA ALA A 246 36.80 11.23 -0.76
C ALA A 246 36.01 10.46 -1.84
N SER A 247 36.01 10.98 -3.07
CA SER A 247 35.36 10.35 -4.23
C SER A 247 36.34 10.20 -5.39
N LEU A 248 36.47 8.99 -5.91
CA LEU A 248 37.29 8.64 -7.07
C LEU A 248 36.39 8.04 -8.15
N ILE A 249 36.34 8.65 -9.33
CA ILE A 249 35.49 8.17 -10.43
C ILE A 249 36.35 7.97 -11.67
N ASP A 250 36.26 6.77 -12.24
CA ASP A 250 36.74 6.45 -13.58
C ASP A 250 35.55 6.24 -14.53
N ASP A 251 35.13 7.31 -15.19
CA ASP A 251 34.01 7.28 -16.11
C ASP A 251 34.33 8.02 -17.41
N GLU A 252 35.36 7.53 -18.12
CA GLU A 252 35.70 8.05 -19.45
C GLU A 252 34.50 7.89 -20.41
N GLY A 253 33.88 9.04 -20.72
CA GLY A 253 32.74 9.15 -21.62
C GLY A 253 31.36 9.24 -20.97
N GLU A 254 31.26 9.46 -19.65
CA GLU A 254 29.98 9.56 -18.91
C GLU A 254 29.09 8.31 -19.09
N ALA A 255 29.71 7.13 -19.06
CA ALA A 255 29.06 5.86 -19.30
C ALA A 255 28.32 5.33 -18.08
N ILE A 256 28.66 5.73 -16.85
CA ILE A 256 27.98 5.31 -15.63
C ILE A 256 26.73 6.17 -15.42
N PRO A 257 25.50 5.60 -15.47
CA PRO A 257 24.30 6.40 -15.31
C PRO A 257 24.18 7.00 -13.90
N ARG A 258 23.59 8.18 -13.77
CA ARG A 258 23.27 8.80 -12.46
C ARG A 258 22.49 7.87 -11.52
N ALA A 259 21.55 7.10 -12.08
CA ALA A 259 20.79 6.11 -11.32
C ALA A 259 21.69 5.03 -10.69
N ALA A 260 22.83 4.68 -11.31
CA ALA A 260 23.80 3.76 -10.75
C ALA A 260 24.48 4.33 -9.50
N HIS A 261 24.86 5.62 -9.57
CA HIS A 261 25.44 6.31 -8.43
C HIS A 261 24.45 6.45 -7.27
N ALA A 262 23.22 6.88 -7.55
CA ALA A 262 22.16 6.97 -6.54
C ALA A 262 21.85 5.58 -5.94
N PHE A 263 21.77 4.54 -6.78
CA PHE A 263 21.55 3.16 -6.34
C PHE A 263 22.57 2.71 -5.30
N ALA A 264 23.86 2.85 -5.59
CA ALA A 264 24.92 2.42 -4.70
C ALA A 264 24.92 3.21 -3.38
N ARG A 265 24.82 4.55 -3.44
CA ARG A 265 24.83 5.40 -2.25
C ARG A 265 23.63 5.15 -1.34
N GLU A 266 22.43 5.16 -1.91
CA GLU A 266 21.19 5.09 -1.12
C GLU A 266 20.89 3.70 -0.60
N SER A 267 21.31 2.66 -1.33
CA SER A 267 21.27 1.30 -0.81
C SER A 267 22.27 1.14 0.33
N PHE A 268 23.48 1.72 0.24
CA PHE A 268 24.45 1.66 1.32
C PHE A 268 24.00 2.43 2.57
N VAL A 269 23.38 3.59 2.39
CA VAL A 269 22.83 4.41 3.49
C VAL A 269 21.71 3.67 4.23
N ASP A 270 20.82 2.96 3.51
CA ASP A 270 19.81 2.13 4.15
C ASP A 270 20.42 0.92 4.88
N GLU A 271 21.51 0.33 4.38
CA GLU A 271 22.24 -0.74 5.09
C GLU A 271 22.83 -0.24 6.41
N ILE A 272 23.60 0.85 6.40
CA ILE A 272 24.23 1.38 7.63
C ILE A 272 23.17 1.88 8.64
N ALA A 273 22.06 2.48 8.18
CA ALA A 273 20.99 2.90 9.06
C ALA A 273 20.38 1.69 9.80
N ARG A 274 20.07 0.62 9.05
CA ARG A 274 19.44 -0.59 9.60
C ARG A 274 20.39 -1.40 10.49
N ASP A 275 21.67 -1.51 10.13
CA ASP A 275 22.70 -2.14 10.95
C ASP A 275 22.82 -1.45 12.33
N ASN A 276 22.67 -0.12 12.35
CA ASN A 276 22.69 0.68 13.57
C ASN A 276 21.30 0.85 14.22
N ARG A 277 20.27 0.18 13.69
CA ARG A 277 18.88 0.22 14.18
C ARG A 277 18.24 1.61 14.20
N ILE A 278 18.66 2.47 13.27
CA ILE A 278 18.09 3.80 13.03
C ILE A 278 17.09 3.68 11.87
N ASP A 279 15.97 4.41 11.93
CA ASP A 279 15.05 4.48 10.80
C ASP A 279 15.77 5.07 9.56
N PRO A 280 15.66 4.45 8.37
CA PRO A 280 16.39 4.91 7.19
C PRO A 280 16.09 6.35 6.77
N ILE A 281 14.92 6.89 7.09
CA ILE A 281 14.54 8.27 6.77
C ILE A 281 15.11 9.22 7.82
N ASP A 282 14.98 8.89 9.11
CA ASP A 282 15.56 9.69 10.19
C ASP A 282 17.08 9.78 10.03
N PHE A 283 17.75 8.68 9.69
CA PHE A 283 19.19 8.68 9.38
C PHE A 283 19.54 9.72 8.31
N ARG A 284 18.75 9.82 7.23
CA ARG A 284 19.01 10.77 6.15
C ARG A 284 18.73 12.21 6.56
N LEU A 285 17.62 12.44 7.26
CA LEU A 285 17.28 13.77 7.77
C LEU A 285 18.31 14.28 8.75
N ASP A 286 18.90 13.44 9.60
CA ASP A 286 19.93 13.85 10.55
C ASP A 286 21.25 14.23 9.89
N HIS A 287 21.47 13.76 8.65
CA HIS A 287 22.69 14.04 7.88
C HIS A 287 22.47 15.02 6.72
N LEU A 288 21.31 15.67 6.61
CA LEU A 288 21.08 16.77 5.66
C LEU A 288 21.30 18.13 6.35
N ASP A 289 21.99 19.06 5.68
CA ASP A 289 22.25 20.38 6.23
C ASP A 289 20.95 21.15 6.50
N LEU A 290 20.86 21.79 7.67
CA LEU A 290 19.62 22.47 8.09
C LEU A 290 19.26 23.69 7.22
N VAL A 291 20.26 24.32 6.58
CA VAL A 291 20.11 25.54 5.81
C VAL A 291 20.21 25.26 4.31
N GLU A 292 21.25 24.57 3.88
CA GLU A 292 21.52 24.32 2.46
C GLU A 292 20.57 23.26 1.87
N ASP A 293 20.15 22.28 2.68
CA ASP A 293 19.26 21.19 2.27
C ASP A 293 17.81 21.36 2.72
N ALA A 294 17.39 22.57 3.11
CA ALA A 294 16.03 22.80 3.60
C ALA A 294 14.95 22.35 2.60
N GLY A 295 15.16 22.56 1.28
CA GLY A 295 14.25 22.06 0.23
C GLY A 295 14.22 20.52 0.11
N ALA A 296 15.35 19.84 0.35
CA ALA A 296 15.38 18.39 0.40
C ALA A 296 14.62 17.86 1.62
N ARG A 297 14.83 18.46 2.80
CA ARG A 297 14.13 18.10 4.03
C ARG A 297 12.61 18.28 3.90
N GLU A 298 12.19 19.37 3.26
CA GLU A 298 10.78 19.65 2.96
C GLU A 298 10.19 18.57 2.04
N LEU A 299 10.87 18.26 0.92
CA LEU A 299 10.46 17.18 0.01
C LEU A 299 10.30 15.84 0.75
N ILE A 300 11.32 15.43 1.51
CA ILE A 300 11.30 14.17 2.26
C ILE A 300 10.15 14.16 3.27
N GLY A 301 10.00 15.24 4.05
CA GLY A 301 8.91 15.36 5.03
C GLY A 301 7.52 15.23 4.41
N SER A 302 7.28 15.88 3.26
CA SER A 302 5.99 15.78 2.56
C SER A 302 5.72 14.37 2.02
N LEU A 303 6.71 13.69 1.43
CA LEU A 303 6.51 12.34 0.93
C LEU A 303 6.31 11.32 2.08
N VAL A 304 7.04 11.49 3.20
CA VAL A 304 6.89 10.67 4.42
C VAL A 304 5.48 10.74 4.98
N GLN A 305 4.95 11.97 5.08
CA GLN A 305 3.59 12.20 5.54
C GLN A 305 2.56 11.58 4.58
N ARG A 306 2.74 11.77 3.27
CA ARG A 306 1.86 11.21 2.23
C ARG A 306 1.88 9.68 2.18
N ALA A 307 3.04 9.07 2.41
CA ALA A 307 3.19 7.63 2.44
C ALA A 307 2.62 6.97 3.71
N GLY A 308 2.35 7.75 4.76
CA GLY A 308 2.02 7.22 6.09
C GLY A 308 3.17 6.35 6.61
N TRP A 309 4.42 6.86 6.55
CA TRP A 309 5.59 6.12 7.04
C TRP A 309 5.51 5.94 8.56
N ASN A 310 5.34 4.70 9.00
CA ASN A 310 5.25 4.36 10.43
C ASN A 310 6.61 3.96 10.97
N ARG A 311 7.15 4.80 11.85
CA ARG A 311 8.47 4.67 12.49
C ARG A 311 8.61 3.48 13.44
N GLU A 312 7.49 2.96 13.96
CA GLU A 312 7.46 1.86 14.94
C GLU A 312 7.12 0.50 14.32
N ALA A 313 6.76 0.46 13.03
CA ALA A 313 6.32 -0.74 12.36
C ALA A 313 7.50 -1.67 11.98
N ARG A 314 8.26 -2.14 12.98
CA ARG A 314 9.05 -3.37 12.82
C ARG A 314 8.07 -4.54 12.69
N LYS A 315 7.70 -4.88 11.46
CA LYS A 315 6.98 -6.11 11.18
C LYS A 315 7.89 -7.28 11.48
N THR A 316 7.47 -8.16 12.39
CA THR A 316 7.98 -9.52 12.49
C THR A 316 8.02 -10.11 11.08
N PRO A 317 9.13 -10.73 10.62
CA PRO A 317 9.21 -11.29 9.28
C PRO A 317 8.02 -12.22 9.06
N GLY A 318 7.13 -11.88 8.13
CA GLY A 318 5.98 -12.71 7.84
C GLY A 318 6.45 -14.11 7.49
N HIS A 319 5.98 -15.13 8.24
CA HIS A 319 6.21 -16.53 7.92
C HIS A 319 5.27 -17.04 6.80
N GLY A 320 4.64 -16.13 6.04
CA GLY A 320 3.78 -16.42 4.91
C GLY A 320 4.51 -16.44 3.56
N GLU A 321 3.81 -16.93 2.54
CA GLU A 321 4.29 -17.02 1.15
C GLU A 321 4.47 -15.64 0.48
N LEU A 322 3.69 -14.65 0.90
CA LEU A 322 3.78 -13.24 0.49
C LEU A 322 4.45 -12.41 1.59
N ALA A 323 5.48 -11.67 1.21
CA ALA A 323 6.18 -10.72 2.06
C ALA A 323 5.94 -9.28 1.59
N HIS A 324 5.77 -8.37 2.53
CA HIS A 324 5.50 -6.96 2.25
C HIS A 324 6.70 -6.14 2.70
N GLY A 325 7.13 -5.19 1.88
CA GLY A 325 8.26 -4.33 2.19
C GLY A 325 8.07 -2.91 1.73
N ARG A 326 8.74 -2.01 2.43
CA ARG A 326 8.77 -0.59 2.11
C ARG A 326 10.20 -0.08 2.03
N GLY A 327 10.47 0.75 1.03
CA GLY A 327 11.81 1.29 0.79
C GLY A 327 11.77 2.77 0.48
N PHE A 328 12.83 3.47 0.88
CA PHE A 328 13.04 4.89 0.64
C PHE A 328 14.40 5.12 -0.03
N ALA A 329 14.46 6.07 -0.96
CA ALA A 329 15.73 6.57 -1.50
C ALA A 329 15.60 8.03 -1.93
N PHE A 330 16.74 8.73 -1.91
CA PHE A 330 16.87 10.15 -2.20
C PHE A 330 18.06 10.43 -3.12
N ASP A 331 17.94 11.39 -4.03
CA ASP A 331 19.08 11.92 -4.79
C ASP A 331 19.07 13.44 -4.83
N LYS A 332 20.27 14.03 -4.90
CA LYS A 332 20.51 15.48 -4.93
C LYS A 332 21.44 15.82 -6.08
N ARG A 333 21.14 16.92 -6.78
CA ARG A 333 22.02 17.55 -7.76
C ARG A 333 22.35 18.96 -7.30
N GLU A 334 23.65 19.21 -7.16
CA GLU A 334 24.17 20.48 -6.68
C GLU A 334 24.09 21.61 -7.72
N GLU A 335 24.23 22.83 -7.22
CA GLU A 335 24.39 24.06 -7.98
C GLU A 335 25.68 24.02 -8.82
N ALA A 336 25.62 24.52 -10.05
CA ALA A 336 26.80 24.61 -10.90
C ALA A 336 27.80 25.62 -10.32
N ALA A 337 29.10 25.36 -10.46
CA ALA A 337 30.16 26.17 -9.86
C ALA A 337 30.19 27.64 -10.37
N ASP A 338 29.49 27.93 -11.47
CA ASP A 338 29.32 29.26 -12.06
C ASP A 338 28.04 29.99 -11.60
N GLY A 339 27.27 29.40 -10.67
CA GLY A 339 26.03 29.97 -10.11
C GLY A 339 24.83 29.95 -11.06
N THR A 340 24.92 29.25 -12.20
CA THR A 340 23.87 29.30 -13.24
C THR A 340 22.69 28.35 -13.00
N ARG A 341 22.78 27.43 -12.03
CA ARG A 341 21.85 26.31 -11.88
C ARG A 341 21.39 26.12 -10.44
N THR A 342 20.09 26.09 -10.22
CA THR A 342 19.49 25.79 -8.90
C THR A 342 19.66 24.32 -8.51
N PRO A 343 19.83 24.01 -7.21
CA PRO A 343 19.91 22.63 -6.75
C PRO A 343 18.57 21.91 -6.98
N GLU A 344 18.63 20.64 -7.36
CA GLU A 344 17.46 19.80 -7.66
C GLU A 344 17.47 18.56 -6.77
N TYR A 345 16.28 18.09 -6.38
CA TYR A 345 16.09 16.98 -5.47
C TYR A 345 15.04 16.01 -6.02
N SER A 346 15.24 14.72 -5.80
CA SER A 346 14.23 13.67 -6.06
C SER A 346 14.21 12.66 -4.92
N ALA A 347 13.02 12.23 -4.52
CA ALA A 347 12.82 11.25 -3.47
C ALA A 347 11.70 10.27 -3.84
N TRP A 348 11.89 9.00 -3.47
CA TRP A 348 10.97 7.90 -3.78
C TRP A 348 10.70 7.06 -2.54
N ILE A 349 9.43 6.76 -2.29
CA ILE A 349 8.97 5.73 -1.35
C ILE A 349 8.23 4.66 -2.16
N VAL A 350 8.60 3.40 -1.95
CA VAL A 350 8.04 2.24 -2.65
C VAL A 350 7.38 1.31 -1.65
N ASP A 351 6.12 0.96 -1.89
CA ASP A 351 5.40 -0.15 -1.24
C ASP A 351 5.32 -1.33 -2.21
N LEU A 352 5.79 -2.51 -1.80
CA LEU A 352 5.75 -3.70 -2.65
C LEU A 352 5.41 -4.99 -1.91
N ASP A 353 4.99 -5.98 -2.69
CA ASP A 353 4.86 -7.37 -2.28
C ASP A 353 5.85 -8.24 -3.03
N VAL A 354 6.38 -9.26 -2.35
CA VAL A 354 7.21 -10.30 -2.94
C VAL A 354 6.61 -11.66 -2.63
N ASN A 355 6.37 -12.46 -3.67
CA ASN A 355 6.10 -13.88 -3.49
C ASN A 355 7.44 -14.62 -3.31
N ARG A 356 7.67 -15.20 -2.13
CA ARG A 356 8.94 -15.85 -1.79
C ARG A 356 9.20 -17.15 -2.54
N LEU A 357 8.18 -17.76 -3.14
CA LEU A 357 8.28 -19.00 -3.91
C LEU A 357 8.60 -18.71 -5.39
N THR A 358 7.87 -17.78 -5.99
CA THR A 358 8.01 -17.49 -7.42
C THR A 358 9.09 -16.46 -7.71
N GLY A 359 9.37 -15.57 -6.74
CA GLY A 359 10.21 -14.38 -6.91
C GLY A 359 9.46 -13.17 -7.46
N ASP A 360 8.14 -13.29 -7.71
CA ASP A 360 7.36 -12.22 -8.31
C ASP A 360 7.28 -11.01 -7.39
N VAL A 361 7.52 -9.83 -7.95
CA VAL A 361 7.47 -8.53 -7.26
C VAL A 361 6.28 -7.75 -7.80
N ASN A 362 5.36 -7.39 -6.92
CA ASN A 362 4.21 -6.54 -7.23
C ASN A 362 4.38 -5.17 -6.55
N LEU A 363 4.59 -4.12 -7.35
CA LEU A 363 4.65 -2.74 -6.85
C LEU A 363 3.22 -2.26 -6.57
N ARG A 364 2.86 -2.11 -5.29
CA ARG A 364 1.52 -1.65 -4.90
C ARG A 364 1.36 -0.16 -5.13
N ARG A 365 2.36 0.60 -4.70
CA ARG A 365 2.32 2.06 -4.68
C ARG A 365 3.73 2.65 -4.74
N VAL A 366 3.88 3.71 -5.49
CA VAL A 366 5.09 4.53 -5.56
C VAL A 366 4.72 5.97 -5.23
N ILE A 367 5.35 6.54 -4.21
CA ILE A 367 5.23 7.94 -3.84
C ILE A 367 6.54 8.62 -4.23
N ALA A 368 6.53 9.42 -5.28
CA ALA A 368 7.71 10.03 -5.85
C ALA A 368 7.50 11.52 -6.11
N GLY A 369 8.43 12.33 -5.64
CA GLY A 369 8.39 13.77 -5.79
C GLY A 369 9.76 14.36 -6.10
N ARG A 370 9.73 15.59 -6.63
CA ARG A 370 10.91 16.41 -6.91
C ARG A 370 10.73 17.83 -6.40
N ALA A 371 11.83 18.48 -6.09
CA ALA A 371 11.87 19.88 -5.66
C ALA A 371 13.12 20.57 -6.22
N GLN A 372 13.11 21.91 -6.25
CA GLN A 372 14.26 22.73 -6.66
C GLN A 372 14.44 23.93 -5.70
N GLY A 373 15.68 24.36 -5.52
CA GLY A 373 16.04 25.52 -4.71
C GLY A 373 16.11 25.26 -3.20
N ARG A 374 16.61 26.24 -2.42
CA ARG A 374 16.87 26.09 -0.97
C ARG A 374 15.61 26.08 -0.11
N ARG A 375 14.53 26.76 -0.52
CA ARG A 375 13.19 26.68 0.08
C ARG A 375 12.16 26.91 -1.01
N SER A 376 11.10 26.10 -1.05
CA SER A 376 10.00 26.40 -1.94
C SER A 376 8.68 26.02 -1.31
N LEU A 377 8.05 27.01 -0.68
CA LEU A 377 6.75 26.91 -0.04
C LEU A 377 5.59 26.47 -0.98
N ASN A 378 5.85 26.11 -2.24
CA ASN A 378 4.88 25.63 -3.24
C ASN A 378 5.47 24.84 -4.46
N ALA A 379 6.70 24.30 -4.43
CA ALA A 379 7.29 23.65 -5.64
C ALA A 379 7.62 22.16 -5.55
N ILE A 380 7.04 21.41 -4.59
CA ILE A 380 7.08 19.95 -4.70
C ILE A 380 6.20 19.54 -5.88
N MET A 381 6.81 18.86 -6.83
CA MET A 381 6.12 18.30 -7.99
C MET A 381 6.17 16.78 -7.95
N GLY A 382 5.08 16.12 -8.28
CA GLY A 382 5.09 14.71 -8.61
C GLY A 382 6.03 14.34 -9.75
N VAL A 383 6.65 13.17 -9.64
CA VAL A 383 7.34 12.56 -10.79
C VAL A 383 6.30 12.07 -11.79
N PRO A 384 6.44 12.34 -13.10
CA PRO A 384 5.45 11.92 -14.10
C PRO A 384 5.21 10.41 -14.11
N ALA A 385 3.94 9.99 -14.14
CA ALA A 385 3.52 8.59 -14.14
C ALA A 385 4.26 7.73 -15.20
N ARG A 386 4.44 8.26 -16.42
CA ARG A 386 5.19 7.57 -17.49
C ARG A 386 6.63 7.23 -17.10
N GLN A 387 7.31 8.11 -16.36
CA GLN A 387 8.69 7.89 -15.90
C GLN A 387 8.73 6.86 -14.78
N ILE A 388 7.73 6.88 -13.88
CA ILE A 388 7.57 5.86 -12.83
C ILE A 388 7.38 4.48 -13.44
N ALA A 389 6.46 4.36 -14.39
CA ALA A 389 6.19 3.13 -15.12
C ALA A 389 7.43 2.62 -15.87
N ALA A 390 8.14 3.50 -16.59
CA ALA A 390 9.35 3.14 -17.33
C ALA A 390 10.47 2.65 -16.41
N ALA A 391 10.74 3.36 -15.30
CA ALA A 391 11.77 2.96 -14.33
C ALA A 391 11.45 1.62 -13.68
N ALA A 392 10.21 1.44 -13.19
CA ALA A 392 9.75 0.19 -12.61
C ALA A 392 9.86 -0.97 -13.61
N SER A 393 9.49 -0.74 -14.87
CA SER A 393 9.50 -1.78 -15.89
C SER A 393 10.91 -2.27 -16.21
N ARG A 394 11.87 -1.34 -16.35
CA ARG A 394 13.29 -1.69 -16.58
C ARG A 394 13.89 -2.44 -15.40
N LEU A 395 13.57 -2.01 -14.17
CA LEU A 395 14.16 -2.57 -12.96
C LEU A 395 13.59 -3.94 -12.60
N LEU A 396 12.32 -4.23 -12.89
CA LEU A 396 11.69 -5.51 -12.57
C LEU A 396 11.61 -6.48 -13.76
N GLY A 397 11.92 -6.02 -14.98
CA GLY A 397 11.88 -6.85 -16.19
C GLY A 397 10.47 -7.17 -16.69
N LEU A 398 9.45 -6.43 -16.25
CA LEU A 398 8.05 -6.60 -16.63
C LEU A 398 7.44 -5.24 -16.99
N PRO A 399 6.56 -5.14 -18.00
CA PRO A 399 5.91 -3.87 -18.33
C PRO A 399 4.87 -3.46 -17.27
N PHE A 400 4.93 -2.20 -16.83
CA PHE A 400 3.98 -1.58 -15.91
C PHE A 400 3.32 -0.35 -16.53
N ALA A 401 2.10 -0.07 -16.10
CA ALA A 401 1.45 1.23 -16.18
C ALA A 401 1.41 1.86 -14.78
N ALA A 402 1.52 3.18 -14.71
CA ALA A 402 1.38 3.93 -13.47
C ALA A 402 0.24 4.94 -13.62
N GLU A 403 -0.60 5.03 -12.59
CA GLU A 403 -1.73 5.95 -12.53
C GLU A 403 -1.73 6.66 -11.17
N PRO A 404 -2.05 7.97 -11.11
CA PRO A 404 -2.20 8.65 -9.83
C PRO A 404 -3.10 7.87 -8.87
N THR A 405 -2.74 7.78 -7.59
CA THR A 405 -3.62 7.14 -6.60
C THR A 405 -4.90 7.96 -6.42
N HIS A 406 -5.96 7.31 -5.93
CA HIS A 406 -7.32 7.87 -5.87
C HIS A 406 -7.48 9.20 -5.09
N ASP A 407 -6.48 9.53 -4.27
CA ASP A 407 -6.37 10.70 -3.39
C ASP A 407 -5.54 11.83 -4.04
N GLU A 408 -5.06 11.63 -5.27
CA GLU A 408 -4.41 12.62 -6.11
C GLU A 408 -5.44 13.19 -7.11
N THR A 409 -5.31 14.46 -7.48
CA THR A 409 -6.21 15.07 -8.47
C THR A 409 -5.80 14.64 -9.88
N PRO A 410 -6.72 14.12 -10.72
CA PRO A 410 -6.48 13.92 -12.14
C PRO A 410 -6.02 15.25 -12.75
N ASP A 411 -4.95 15.21 -13.54
CA ASP A 411 -4.29 16.37 -14.18
C ASP A 411 -3.46 17.29 -13.27
N SER A 412 -3.32 16.98 -11.96
CA SER A 412 -2.32 17.63 -11.10
C SER A 412 -0.98 16.88 -11.11
N ARG A 413 0.09 17.52 -10.61
CA ARG A 413 1.44 16.95 -10.48
C ARG A 413 1.48 15.91 -9.34
N ALA A 414 0.73 14.83 -9.50
CA ALA A 414 0.46 13.81 -8.49
C ALA A 414 1.74 13.20 -7.92
N VAL A 415 1.87 13.10 -6.60
CA VAL A 415 3.06 12.53 -5.96
C VAL A 415 2.94 11.03 -5.69
N SER A 416 1.72 10.50 -5.58
CA SER A 416 1.46 9.08 -5.30
C SER A 416 0.83 8.37 -6.50
N HIS A 417 1.35 7.19 -6.85
CA HIS A 417 0.91 6.42 -8.02
C HIS A 417 0.71 4.93 -7.67
N ARG A 418 -0.35 4.34 -8.22
CA ARG A 418 -0.56 2.88 -8.26
C ARG A 418 0.10 2.32 -9.51
N LEU A 419 0.73 1.15 -9.41
CA LEU A 419 1.29 0.45 -10.56
C LEU A 419 0.51 -0.81 -10.86
N THR A 420 0.31 -1.08 -12.14
CA THR A 420 -0.39 -2.28 -12.64
C THR A 420 0.44 -2.93 -13.75
N PRO A 421 0.70 -4.25 -13.70
CA PRO A 421 1.34 -4.97 -14.80
C PRO A 421 0.51 -4.90 -16.09
N VAL A 422 1.16 -4.73 -17.24
CA VAL A 422 0.49 -4.63 -18.55
C VAL A 422 0.76 -5.89 -19.38
N PRO A 423 -0.21 -6.45 -20.14
CA PRO A 423 0.05 -7.58 -21.02
C PRO A 423 1.10 -7.23 -22.10
N ALA A 424 2.07 -8.12 -22.34
CA ALA A 424 3.20 -7.89 -23.27
C ALA A 424 2.78 -7.45 -24.70
N ARG A 425 1.58 -7.83 -25.14
CA ARG A 425 1.04 -7.47 -26.47
C ARG A 425 0.63 -5.99 -26.58
N ALA A 426 0.27 -5.34 -25.47
CA ALA A 426 -0.01 -3.89 -25.40
C ALA A 426 1.27 -3.06 -25.17
N ALA A 427 2.32 -3.67 -24.61
CA ALA A 427 3.63 -3.04 -24.46
C ALA A 427 4.31 -2.77 -25.81
N ALA A 428 4.10 -3.63 -26.82
CA ALA A 428 4.68 -3.49 -28.17
C ALA A 428 4.23 -2.21 -28.91
N SER A 429 3.01 -1.73 -28.66
CA SER A 429 2.51 -0.45 -29.17
C SER A 429 3.04 0.76 -28.40
N ALA A 430 3.33 0.62 -27.10
CA ALA A 430 3.93 1.68 -26.28
C ALA A 430 5.44 1.84 -26.51
N SER A 431 6.12 0.79 -26.99
CA SER A 431 7.57 0.79 -27.23
C SER A 431 8.04 1.70 -28.38
N LEU A 432 7.16 2.09 -29.30
CA LEU A 432 7.48 3.08 -30.35
C LEU A 432 7.47 4.52 -29.83
N GLU A 433 6.67 4.83 -28.80
CA GLU A 433 6.69 6.13 -28.10
C GLU A 433 7.78 6.20 -27.01
N GLN A 434 8.13 5.07 -26.38
CA GLN A 434 9.20 4.99 -25.37
C GLN A 434 10.63 5.19 -25.93
N ALA A 435 10.82 5.10 -27.25
CA ALA A 435 12.10 5.36 -27.90
C ALA A 435 12.54 6.83 -27.73
N ASP A 436 11.60 7.76 -27.56
CA ASP A 436 11.86 9.20 -27.37
C ASP A 436 12.25 9.55 -25.91
N ASP A 437 11.88 8.69 -24.94
CA ASP A 437 12.12 8.90 -23.50
C ASP A 437 13.52 8.42 -23.04
N ARG A 438 14.29 7.70 -23.87
CA ARG A 438 15.72 7.43 -23.60
C ARG A 438 16.54 8.72 -23.50
N MET A 439 16.06 9.80 -24.13
CA MET A 439 16.65 11.14 -24.05
C MET A 439 16.40 11.83 -22.69
N HIS A 440 15.47 11.32 -21.87
CA HIS A 440 15.07 11.89 -20.57
C HIS A 440 15.75 11.24 -19.34
N ASP A 441 16.54 10.17 -19.51
CA ASP A 441 17.30 9.50 -18.43
C ASP A 441 18.37 10.42 -17.77
N ALA A 442 18.61 11.60 -18.36
CA ALA A 442 19.46 12.66 -17.81
C ALA A 442 18.83 13.47 -16.64
N ARG A 443 17.56 13.24 -16.30
CA ARG A 443 16.87 13.96 -15.20
C ARG A 443 16.99 13.22 -13.86
N ILE A 444 17.13 13.98 -12.78
CA ILE A 444 17.23 13.46 -11.40
C ILE A 444 15.98 12.67 -10.97
N ASP A 445 14.84 12.92 -11.63
CA ASP A 445 13.50 12.42 -11.31
C ASP A 445 13.41 10.92 -11.02
N ALA A 446 14.08 10.06 -11.79
CA ALA A 446 14.00 8.60 -11.64
C ALA A 446 15.26 7.95 -11.03
N SER A 447 16.28 8.75 -10.72
CA SER A 447 17.55 8.25 -10.18
C SER A 447 17.43 7.45 -8.88
N PRO A 448 16.53 7.77 -7.92
CA PRO A 448 16.43 7.00 -6.67
C PRO A 448 15.65 5.68 -6.81
N ALA A 449 14.97 5.45 -7.93
CA ALA A 449 14.01 4.36 -8.08
C ALA A 449 14.62 2.97 -7.81
N ALA A 450 15.83 2.72 -8.31
CA ALA A 450 16.52 1.45 -8.11
C ALA A 450 16.83 1.17 -6.64
N ALA A 451 17.33 2.17 -5.91
CA ALA A 451 17.58 2.03 -4.48
C ALA A 451 16.29 1.88 -3.69
N ALA A 452 15.25 2.67 -4.00
CA ALA A 452 13.97 2.58 -3.29
C ALA A 452 13.35 1.18 -3.43
N ILE A 453 13.39 0.59 -4.63
CA ILE A 453 12.92 -0.78 -4.87
C ILE A 453 13.80 -1.80 -4.14
N ALA A 454 15.14 -1.69 -4.22
CA ALA A 454 16.05 -2.61 -3.53
C ALA A 454 15.90 -2.57 -2.00
N ASN A 455 15.73 -1.37 -1.44
CA ASN A 455 15.49 -1.16 -0.01
C ASN A 455 14.15 -1.79 0.42
N ALA A 456 13.10 -1.67 -0.41
CA ALA A 456 11.81 -2.29 -0.17
C ALA A 456 11.87 -3.83 -0.26
N LEU A 457 12.64 -4.38 -1.22
CA LEU A 457 12.89 -5.81 -1.32
C LEU A 457 13.63 -6.35 -0.10
N TYR A 458 14.63 -5.63 0.40
CA TYR A 458 15.33 -6.00 1.63
C TYR A 458 14.41 -5.97 2.85
N ASP A 459 13.56 -4.94 2.97
CA ASP A 459 12.56 -4.85 4.04
C ASP A 459 11.58 -6.03 4.03
N ALA A 460 11.14 -6.49 2.84
CA ALA A 460 10.26 -7.64 2.69
C ALA A 460 10.97 -8.99 2.97
N THR A 461 12.20 -9.14 2.49
CA THR A 461 12.85 -10.45 2.35
C THR A 461 14.00 -10.70 3.32
N GLY A 462 14.61 -9.64 3.85
CA GLY A 462 15.89 -9.69 4.56
C GLY A 462 17.10 -9.93 3.67
N VAL A 463 16.92 -10.09 2.35
CA VAL A 463 18.00 -10.34 1.38
C VAL A 463 18.37 -9.05 0.67
N ARG A 464 19.67 -8.75 0.60
CA ARG A 464 20.16 -7.50 0.03
C ARG A 464 20.51 -7.64 -1.45
N PHE A 465 19.87 -6.83 -2.28
CA PHE A 465 20.08 -6.81 -3.72
C PHE A 465 21.03 -5.68 -4.09
N ARG A 466 22.26 -6.00 -4.48
CA ARG A 466 23.30 -5.02 -4.84
C ARG A 466 23.56 -4.88 -6.35
N ALA A 467 22.74 -5.52 -7.18
CA ALA A 467 22.82 -5.44 -8.63
C ALA A 467 21.43 -5.53 -9.30
N PRO A 468 20.96 -4.50 -10.03
CA PRO A 468 19.75 -4.59 -10.85
C PRO A 468 20.03 -5.28 -12.20
N PRO A 469 18.98 -5.64 -12.98
CA PRO A 469 17.56 -5.64 -12.62
C PRO A 469 17.19 -6.68 -11.55
N PHE A 470 16.06 -6.47 -10.87
CA PHE A 470 15.45 -7.33 -9.86
C PHE A 470 14.32 -8.18 -10.45
N THR A 471 14.64 -8.95 -11.50
CA THR A 471 13.66 -9.83 -12.15
C THR A 471 13.23 -10.98 -11.21
N PRO A 472 12.05 -11.58 -11.42
CA PRO A 472 11.59 -12.69 -10.59
C PRO A 472 12.59 -13.84 -10.47
N GLU A 473 13.35 -14.14 -11.53
CA GLU A 473 14.38 -15.18 -11.54
C GLU A 473 15.54 -14.82 -10.60
N ARG A 474 16.01 -13.57 -10.63
CA ARG A 474 17.10 -13.10 -9.76
C ARG A 474 16.65 -12.99 -8.30
N VAL A 475 15.41 -12.54 -8.06
CA VAL A 475 14.81 -12.50 -6.72
C VAL A 475 14.68 -13.91 -6.15
N ARG A 476 14.15 -14.86 -6.94
CA ARG A 476 14.02 -16.26 -6.53
C ARG A 476 15.38 -16.93 -6.28
N ALA A 477 16.37 -16.69 -7.14
CA ALA A 477 17.73 -17.22 -6.97
C ALA A 477 18.33 -16.73 -5.63
N ALA A 478 18.27 -15.43 -5.36
CA ALA A 478 18.79 -14.86 -4.11
C ALA A 478 18.08 -15.38 -2.85
N LEU A 479 16.78 -15.64 -2.93
CA LEU A 479 15.99 -16.23 -1.83
C LEU A 479 16.28 -17.74 -1.63
N GLY A 480 16.61 -18.45 -2.71
CA GLY A 480 16.98 -19.86 -2.71
C GLY A 480 18.34 -20.12 -2.05
N ASP A 481 19.32 -19.25 -2.32
CA ASP A 481 20.66 -19.33 -1.72
C ASP A 481 20.68 -18.91 -0.23
N SER A 482 19.66 -18.17 0.21
CA SER A 482 19.56 -17.66 1.59
C SER A 482 19.02 -18.66 2.62
N LYS A 483 18.90 -19.96 2.28
CA LYS A 483 18.54 -21.03 3.23
C LYS A 483 19.58 -22.16 3.27
N ALA A 484 20.56 -22.05 4.17
CA ALA A 484 20.71 -22.95 5.33
C ALA A 484 22.04 -22.75 6.12
N PRO A 485 22.00 -22.38 7.42
CA PRO A 485 22.86 -23.03 8.40
C PRO A 485 22.34 -24.47 8.57
N ARG A 486 23.14 -25.45 8.14
CA ARG A 486 22.88 -26.87 8.37
C ARG A 486 23.10 -27.20 9.85
N HIS A 487 22.07 -27.07 10.68
CA HIS A 487 21.98 -27.94 11.86
C HIS A 487 21.53 -29.32 11.38
N ALA A 488 22.52 -30.17 11.09
CA ALA A 488 22.29 -31.58 10.81
C ALA A 488 21.84 -32.28 12.11
N LEU A 489 20.55 -32.60 12.21
CA LEU A 489 20.10 -33.64 13.14
C LEU A 489 20.65 -35.00 12.65
N PRO A 490 21.12 -35.89 13.55
CA PRO A 490 21.86 -37.09 13.17
C PRO A 490 21.03 -38.06 12.29
N GLN A 491 21.69 -38.58 11.26
CA GLN A 491 21.15 -39.45 10.20
C GLN A 491 20.55 -40.79 10.70
N ARG A 492 20.64 -41.09 12.01
CA ARG A 492 20.02 -42.27 12.64
C ARG A 492 18.53 -42.12 12.98
N VAL A 493 17.99 -40.90 13.04
CA VAL A 493 16.58 -40.66 13.41
C VAL A 493 15.63 -40.64 12.21
N ARG A 494 16.16 -40.51 10.98
CA ARG A 494 15.37 -40.48 9.73
C ARG A 494 14.92 -41.86 9.22
N ARG A 495 15.49 -42.96 9.75
CA ARG A 495 15.07 -44.33 9.40
C ARG A 495 14.00 -44.90 10.35
N SER A 496 13.86 -44.38 11.57
CA SER A 496 12.87 -44.85 12.54
C SER A 496 11.49 -44.17 12.41
N LEU A 497 11.41 -42.98 11.81
CA LEU A 497 10.12 -42.28 11.61
C LEU A 497 9.33 -42.79 10.39
N ARG A 498 9.98 -43.29 9.34
CA ARG A 498 9.27 -43.88 8.18
C ARG A 498 8.62 -45.24 8.48
N ALA A 499 9.11 -45.96 9.50
CA ALA A 499 8.47 -47.19 9.99
C ALA A 499 7.28 -46.90 10.93
N ALA A 500 7.27 -45.74 11.61
CA ALA A 500 6.18 -45.33 12.51
C ALA A 500 5.01 -44.64 11.79
N PHE A 501 5.23 -44.04 10.61
CA PHE A 501 4.16 -43.45 9.79
C PHE A 501 3.40 -44.46 8.91
N ALA A 502 3.92 -45.68 8.75
CA ALA A 502 3.23 -46.76 8.03
C ALA A 502 2.38 -47.67 8.95
N ALA A 503 2.36 -47.43 10.27
CA ALA A 503 1.57 -48.19 11.22
C ALA A 503 0.83 -47.24 12.19
N GLY A 504 -0.41 -46.90 11.86
CA GLY A 504 -1.49 -46.73 12.85
C GLY A 504 -1.37 -45.62 13.90
N GLY A 505 -0.73 -44.47 13.61
CA GLY A 505 -0.69 -43.35 14.56
C GLY A 505 -1.76 -42.28 14.30
N LEU A 506 -1.67 -41.57 13.18
CA LEU A 506 -2.55 -40.43 12.89
C LEU A 506 -3.94 -40.86 12.41
N GLY A 507 -4.01 -41.90 11.59
CA GLY A 507 -5.28 -42.51 11.19
C GLY A 507 -6.04 -43.12 12.37
N SER A 508 -5.32 -43.66 13.35
CA SER A 508 -5.91 -44.18 14.58
C SER A 508 -6.34 -43.09 15.53
N LEU A 509 -5.65 -41.95 15.62
CA LEU A 509 -6.09 -40.80 16.43
C LEU A 509 -7.28 -40.08 15.80
N ILE A 510 -7.34 -39.99 14.47
CA ILE A 510 -8.52 -39.49 13.74
C ILE A 510 -9.66 -40.50 13.86
N ALA A 511 -9.40 -41.79 13.71
CA ALA A 511 -10.41 -42.83 13.93
C ALA A 511 -10.87 -42.87 15.39
N LEU A 512 -9.98 -42.74 16.37
CA LEU A 512 -10.31 -42.66 17.80
C LEU A 512 -11.09 -41.38 18.08
N ALA A 513 -10.73 -40.26 17.47
CA ALA A 513 -11.48 -39.02 17.55
C ALA A 513 -12.83 -39.11 16.84
N CYS A 514 -12.98 -39.86 15.75
CA CYS A 514 -14.25 -40.11 15.07
C CYS A 514 -15.12 -41.16 15.78
N THR A 515 -14.53 -42.11 16.51
CA THR A 515 -15.25 -43.10 17.33
C THR A 515 -15.53 -42.60 18.75
N ALA A 516 -14.72 -41.66 19.26
CA ALA A 516 -14.89 -41.00 20.56
C ALA A 516 -15.57 -39.64 20.46
N TRP A 517 -15.70 -39.06 19.25
CA TRP A 517 -16.72 -38.04 18.99
C TRP A 517 -18.03 -38.73 19.27
N PRO A 518 -18.80 -38.29 20.26
CA PRO A 518 -19.95 -39.04 20.63
C PRO A 518 -20.91 -38.91 19.45
N VAL A 519 -21.11 -40.02 18.74
CA VAL A 519 -22.42 -40.37 18.21
C VAL A 519 -23.32 -40.47 19.45
N ARG A 520 -23.58 -39.34 20.11
CA ARG A 520 -24.67 -39.24 21.08
C ARG A 520 -25.88 -39.66 20.27
N ALA A 521 -26.66 -40.60 20.79
CA ALA A 521 -27.97 -40.88 20.24
C ALA A 521 -28.66 -39.53 19.94
N PRO A 522 -29.35 -39.40 18.79
CA PRO A 522 -30.03 -38.16 18.44
C PRO A 522 -30.82 -37.68 19.65
N ILE A 523 -30.59 -36.43 20.06
CA ILE A 523 -31.19 -35.88 21.28
C ILE A 523 -32.70 -35.99 21.13
N ALA A 524 -33.36 -36.68 22.06
CA ALA A 524 -34.77 -37.00 21.90
C ALA A 524 -35.60 -35.71 21.73
N PRO A 525 -36.52 -35.68 20.74
CA PRO A 525 -37.42 -34.56 20.56
C PRO A 525 -38.36 -34.47 21.77
N ILE A 526 -38.69 -33.24 22.17
CA ILE A 526 -39.76 -33.00 23.13
C ILE A 526 -41.07 -32.96 22.35
N ALA A 527 -42.05 -33.76 22.81
CA ALA A 527 -43.35 -33.85 22.18
C ALA A 527 -44.01 -32.46 22.08
N PRO A 528 -44.65 -32.13 20.95
CA PRO A 528 -45.39 -30.89 20.82
C PRO A 528 -46.55 -30.86 21.81
N ILE A 529 -46.90 -29.66 22.28
CA ILE A 529 -48.08 -29.40 23.10
C ILE A 529 -49.02 -28.44 22.38
N ASP A 530 -50.28 -28.38 22.80
CA ASP A 530 -51.16 -27.28 22.40
C ASP A 530 -50.67 -25.97 23.03
N ARG A 531 -50.83 -24.87 22.29
CA ARG A 531 -50.51 -23.52 22.76
C ARG A 531 -51.23 -23.25 24.09
N PRO A 532 -50.51 -22.92 25.18
CA PRO A 532 -51.17 -22.51 26.42
C PRO A 532 -51.95 -21.21 26.21
N ALA A 533 -53.14 -21.12 26.81
CA ALA A 533 -53.96 -19.90 26.73
C ALA A 533 -53.21 -18.73 27.40
N SER A 534 -53.31 -17.52 26.84
CA SER A 534 -52.67 -16.33 27.43
C SER A 534 -53.17 -16.02 28.85
N SER A 535 -54.40 -16.43 29.19
CA SER A 535 -54.98 -16.35 30.54
C SER A 535 -54.30 -17.25 31.58
N THR A 536 -53.38 -18.11 31.19
CA THR A 536 -52.63 -18.99 32.11
C THR A 536 -51.66 -18.19 33.00
N TRP A 537 -51.24 -16.99 32.55
CA TRP A 537 -50.27 -16.16 33.26
C TRP A 537 -50.88 -14.84 33.72
N SER A 538 -50.34 -14.30 34.82
CA SER A 538 -50.73 -12.97 35.29
C SER A 538 -50.19 -11.88 34.36
N GLU A 539 -50.87 -10.73 34.33
CA GLU A 539 -50.40 -9.55 33.61
C GLU A 539 -48.99 -9.13 34.05
N ALA A 540 -48.67 -9.27 35.34
CA ALA A 540 -47.33 -8.99 35.87
C ALA A 540 -46.26 -9.91 35.28
N THR A 541 -46.58 -11.20 35.06
CA THR A 541 -45.66 -12.15 34.43
C THR A 541 -45.43 -11.81 32.96
N ILE A 542 -46.49 -11.46 32.23
CA ILE A 542 -46.40 -11.05 30.82
C ILE A 542 -45.63 -9.72 30.71
N ALA A 543 -45.88 -8.77 31.60
CA ALA A 543 -45.16 -7.50 31.65
C ALA A 543 -43.67 -7.71 31.92
N ARG A 544 -43.31 -8.59 32.86
CA ARG A 544 -41.91 -8.98 33.10
C ARG A 544 -41.30 -9.67 31.88
N GLY A 545 -42.05 -10.55 31.22
CA GLY A 545 -41.60 -11.21 30.00
C GLY A 545 -41.32 -10.25 28.85
N ARG A 546 -42.14 -9.20 28.73
CA ARG A 546 -41.91 -8.10 27.78
C ARG A 546 -40.61 -7.37 28.07
N GLU A 547 -40.30 -7.07 29.33
CA GLU A 547 -39.01 -6.47 29.71
C GLU A 547 -37.85 -7.39 29.30
N VAL A 548 -37.94 -8.70 29.62
CA VAL A 548 -36.92 -9.70 29.25
C VAL A 548 -36.75 -9.80 27.74
N ALA A 549 -37.83 -9.74 26.97
CA ALA A 549 -37.78 -9.73 25.52
C ALA A 549 -37.16 -8.44 24.95
N ALA A 550 -37.40 -7.30 25.60
CA ALA A 550 -36.87 -6.00 25.18
C ALA A 550 -35.37 -5.89 25.40
N PHE A 551 -34.88 -6.26 26.60
CA PHE A 551 -33.43 -6.24 26.86
C PHE A 551 -32.71 -7.45 26.24
N GLY A 552 -33.43 -8.53 25.93
CA GLY A 552 -32.95 -9.67 25.16
C GLY A 552 -32.85 -9.45 23.66
N ASP A 553 -33.22 -8.26 23.18
CA ASP A 553 -33.23 -7.87 21.76
C ASP A 553 -33.97 -8.86 20.84
N CYS A 554 -35.00 -9.55 21.38
CA CYS A 554 -35.71 -10.60 20.64
C CYS A 554 -36.29 -10.05 19.35
N ALA A 555 -36.95 -8.88 19.42
CA ALA A 555 -37.55 -8.23 18.25
C ALA A 555 -36.50 -7.68 17.29
N VAL A 556 -35.32 -7.29 17.76
CA VAL A 556 -34.23 -6.81 16.90
C VAL A 556 -33.71 -7.96 16.05
N CYS A 557 -33.44 -9.12 16.64
CA CYS A 557 -32.92 -10.27 15.90
C CYS A 557 -33.98 -11.04 15.11
N HIS A 558 -35.23 -11.08 15.59
CA HIS A 558 -36.30 -11.93 15.02
C HIS A 558 -37.35 -11.15 14.22
N THR A 559 -37.02 -9.97 13.69
CA THR A 559 -37.90 -9.21 12.78
C THR A 559 -37.14 -8.86 11.51
N ALA A 560 -37.60 -9.35 10.36
CA ALA A 560 -37.06 -8.93 9.07
C ALA A 560 -37.42 -7.46 8.75
N PRO A 561 -36.63 -6.74 7.94
CA PRO A 561 -37.01 -5.41 7.45
C PRO A 561 -38.39 -5.43 6.78
N GLY A 562 -39.31 -4.57 7.23
CA GLY A 562 -40.71 -4.54 6.76
C GLY A 562 -41.57 -5.75 7.17
N GLY A 563 -41.01 -6.70 7.92
CA GLY A 563 -41.69 -7.88 8.44
C GLY A 563 -42.45 -7.62 9.74
N ALA A 564 -43.25 -8.60 10.14
CA ALA A 564 -43.96 -8.52 11.43
C ALA A 564 -43.02 -8.86 12.60
N THR A 565 -43.21 -8.17 13.72
CA THR A 565 -42.40 -8.34 14.93
C THR A 565 -42.30 -9.80 15.34
N ASN A 566 -41.08 -10.29 15.59
CA ASN A 566 -40.77 -11.67 16.02
C ASN A 566 -41.11 -12.78 15.00
N ALA A 567 -41.50 -12.44 13.76
CA ALA A 567 -41.85 -13.43 12.73
C ALA A 567 -40.64 -14.07 12.02
N GLY A 568 -39.42 -13.74 12.43
CA GLY A 568 -38.16 -14.24 11.86
C GLY A 568 -37.81 -13.62 10.51
N GLY A 569 -36.75 -14.16 9.89
CA GLY A 569 -36.34 -13.79 8.53
C GLY A 569 -35.26 -12.73 8.42
N LEU A 570 -34.74 -12.21 9.54
CA LEU A 570 -33.57 -11.33 9.51
C LEU A 570 -32.34 -12.13 9.09
N ALA A 571 -31.60 -11.61 8.11
CA ALA A 571 -30.33 -12.17 7.66
C ALA A 571 -29.18 -11.65 8.53
N LEU A 572 -28.57 -12.53 9.32
CA LEU A 572 -27.38 -12.23 10.10
C LEU A 572 -26.15 -12.66 9.30
N GLU A 573 -25.40 -11.68 8.79
CA GLU A 573 -24.13 -11.95 8.13
C GLU A 573 -23.07 -12.37 9.16
N THR A 574 -22.44 -13.52 8.94
CA THR A 574 -21.33 -14.00 9.76
C THR A 574 -20.12 -14.33 8.88
N PRO A 575 -18.91 -14.39 9.44
CA PRO A 575 -17.73 -14.88 8.71
C PRO A 575 -17.88 -16.31 8.16
N PHE A 576 -18.90 -17.04 8.60
CA PHE A 576 -19.20 -18.43 8.22
C PHE A 576 -20.31 -18.53 7.17
N GLY A 577 -20.96 -17.42 6.80
CA GLY A 577 -22.15 -17.37 5.94
C GLY A 577 -23.34 -16.69 6.62
N ILE A 578 -24.48 -16.65 5.93
CA ILE A 578 -25.69 -15.98 6.40
C ILE A 578 -26.51 -16.94 7.27
N VAL A 579 -26.89 -16.48 8.46
CA VAL A 579 -27.81 -17.17 9.38
C VAL A 579 -29.12 -16.42 9.42
N PHE A 580 -30.24 -17.09 9.17
CA PHE A 580 -31.56 -16.48 9.23
C PHE A 580 -32.23 -16.72 10.59
N SER A 581 -32.83 -15.67 11.15
CA SER A 581 -33.58 -15.78 12.40
C SER A 581 -34.91 -16.52 12.23
N THR A 582 -35.30 -17.27 13.25
CA THR A 582 -36.51 -18.11 13.24
C THR A 582 -37.76 -17.32 13.65
N ASN A 583 -38.94 -17.83 13.33
CA ASN A 583 -40.21 -17.27 13.80
C ASN A 583 -40.42 -17.62 15.30
N LEU A 584 -40.47 -16.60 16.17
CA LEU A 584 -40.73 -16.74 17.62
C LEU A 584 -42.20 -16.52 17.99
N THR A 585 -43.08 -16.22 17.03
CA THR A 585 -44.51 -16.05 17.31
C THR A 585 -45.13 -17.41 17.71
N PRO A 586 -46.26 -17.41 18.45
CA PRO A 586 -46.90 -18.64 18.89
C PRO A 586 -47.75 -19.31 17.79
N ASP A 587 -47.35 -19.15 16.53
CA ASP A 587 -47.92 -19.91 15.41
C ASP A 587 -47.54 -21.40 15.53
N PRO A 588 -48.50 -22.34 15.46
CA PRO A 588 -48.23 -23.76 15.65
C PRO A 588 -47.50 -24.42 14.48
N LYS A 589 -47.56 -23.86 13.26
CA LYS A 589 -46.95 -24.48 12.08
C LYS A 589 -45.50 -24.06 11.89
N THR A 590 -45.25 -22.76 12.03
CA THR A 590 -44.00 -22.11 11.62
C THR A 590 -43.26 -21.44 12.78
N GLY A 591 -43.95 -21.19 13.89
CA GLY A 591 -43.38 -20.57 15.10
C GLY A 591 -43.21 -21.53 16.28
N ILE A 592 -43.24 -20.97 17.49
CA ILE A 592 -43.05 -21.72 18.75
C ILE A 592 -44.37 -22.17 19.39
N GLY A 593 -45.51 -22.06 18.69
CA GLY A 593 -46.84 -22.33 19.25
C GLY A 593 -47.00 -23.71 19.88
N ASN A 594 -46.27 -24.70 19.36
CA ASN A 594 -46.29 -26.08 19.83
C ASN A 594 -45.16 -26.44 20.80
N TRP A 595 -44.40 -25.46 21.30
CA TRP A 595 -43.26 -25.67 22.18
C TRP A 595 -43.72 -25.60 23.63
N SER A 596 -43.35 -26.60 24.45
CA SER A 596 -43.50 -26.52 25.90
C SER A 596 -42.44 -25.60 26.50
N PHE A 597 -42.67 -25.13 27.73
CA PHE A 597 -41.66 -24.37 28.48
C PHE A 597 -40.32 -25.12 28.55
N GLY A 598 -40.32 -26.43 28.80
CA GLY A 598 -39.09 -27.23 28.83
C GLY A 598 -38.37 -27.29 27.48
N ALA A 599 -39.09 -27.27 26.35
CA ALA A 599 -38.47 -27.17 25.03
C ALA A 599 -37.87 -25.79 24.77
N PHE A 600 -38.57 -24.74 25.19
CA PHE A 600 -38.10 -23.35 25.11
C PHE A 600 -36.86 -23.11 25.97
N ASP A 601 -36.90 -23.49 27.26
CA ASP A 601 -35.78 -23.37 28.20
C ASP A 601 -34.55 -24.14 27.69
N ARG A 602 -34.74 -25.36 27.16
CA ARG A 602 -33.67 -26.14 26.55
C ARG A 602 -33.03 -25.43 25.37
N ALA A 603 -33.83 -24.81 24.49
CA ALA A 603 -33.30 -24.05 23.37
C ALA A 603 -32.50 -22.84 23.85
N MET A 604 -33.07 -22.05 24.77
CA MET A 604 -32.46 -20.84 25.31
C MET A 604 -31.18 -21.08 26.10
N ARG A 605 -31.07 -22.18 26.87
CA ARG A 605 -29.91 -22.45 27.74
C ARG A 605 -28.89 -23.41 27.17
N GLN A 606 -29.31 -24.30 26.27
CA GLN A 606 -28.48 -25.40 25.78
C GLN A 606 -28.24 -25.34 24.27
N GLY A 607 -28.90 -24.43 23.55
CA GLY A 607 -28.79 -24.35 22.10
C GLY A 607 -29.31 -25.60 21.41
N ILE A 608 -30.37 -26.23 21.93
CA ILE A 608 -30.98 -27.45 21.37
C ILE A 608 -32.46 -27.19 21.12
N SER A 609 -32.86 -27.25 19.85
CA SER A 609 -34.25 -27.06 19.40
C SER A 609 -35.19 -28.13 19.97
N ARG A 610 -36.50 -27.90 19.94
CA ARG A 610 -37.54 -28.86 20.39
C ARG A 610 -37.39 -30.25 19.75
N ASP A 611 -37.07 -30.32 18.47
CA ASP A 611 -36.87 -31.55 17.69
C ASP A 611 -35.50 -32.22 17.92
N GLY A 612 -34.61 -31.60 18.71
CA GLY A 612 -33.34 -32.19 19.15
C GLY A 612 -32.11 -31.77 18.34
N HIS A 613 -32.25 -30.97 17.28
CA HIS A 613 -31.08 -30.46 16.55
C HIS A 613 -30.40 -29.29 17.30
N HIS A 614 -29.09 -29.13 17.09
CA HIS A 614 -28.32 -28.03 17.67
C HIS A 614 -28.55 -26.71 16.92
N LEU A 615 -28.81 -25.64 17.66
CA LEU A 615 -28.93 -24.28 17.18
C LEU A 615 -27.55 -23.66 16.96
N TYR A 616 -27.39 -22.86 15.91
CA TYR A 616 -26.09 -22.23 15.65
C TYR A 616 -25.79 -21.19 16.74
N PRO A 617 -24.53 -21.05 17.19
CA PRO A 617 -24.15 -20.10 18.24
C PRO A 617 -24.37 -18.61 17.92
N ALA A 618 -24.81 -18.27 16.70
CA ALA A 618 -25.33 -16.94 16.39
C ALA A 618 -26.55 -16.59 17.28
N PHE A 619 -27.31 -17.60 17.71
CA PHE A 619 -28.28 -17.47 18.79
C PHE A 619 -27.54 -17.48 20.14
N PRO A 620 -27.58 -16.41 20.97
CA PRO A 620 -26.69 -16.22 22.12
C PRO A 620 -27.11 -17.04 23.36
N TYR A 621 -27.37 -18.34 23.20
CA TYR A 621 -27.71 -19.25 24.31
C TYR A 621 -26.57 -19.39 25.35
N THR A 622 -25.33 -19.05 24.98
CA THR A 622 -24.19 -18.96 25.91
C THR A 622 -24.35 -17.84 26.94
N ALA A 623 -25.16 -16.82 26.64
CA ALA A 623 -25.51 -15.74 27.56
C ALA A 623 -26.84 -16.02 28.26
N PHE A 624 -27.87 -16.44 27.52
CA PHE A 624 -29.20 -16.75 28.07
C PHE A 624 -29.20 -17.88 29.12
N THR A 625 -28.20 -18.75 29.12
CA THR A 625 -27.99 -19.74 30.19
C THR A 625 -27.92 -19.11 31.59
N LYS A 626 -27.53 -17.83 31.71
CA LYS A 626 -27.46 -17.09 32.97
C LYS A 626 -28.80 -16.58 33.48
N LEU A 627 -29.86 -16.59 32.67
CA LEU A 627 -31.18 -16.08 33.08
C LEU A 627 -31.72 -16.85 34.28
N SER A 628 -32.45 -16.16 35.16
CA SER A 628 -33.19 -16.83 36.22
C SER A 628 -34.35 -17.64 35.64
N GLU A 629 -34.78 -18.70 36.33
CA GLU A 629 -35.97 -19.47 35.92
C GLU A 629 -37.25 -18.61 35.86
N PRO A 630 -37.51 -17.67 36.82
CA PRO A 630 -38.65 -16.75 36.71
C PRO A 630 -38.61 -15.87 35.46
N ASP A 631 -37.44 -15.31 35.11
CA ASP A 631 -37.31 -14.47 33.92
C ASP A 631 -37.46 -15.29 32.63
N MET A 632 -36.98 -16.54 32.60
CA MET A 632 -37.18 -17.45 31.46
C MET A 632 -38.66 -17.82 31.29
N THR A 633 -39.36 -18.09 32.39
CA THR A 633 -40.80 -18.40 32.41
C THR A 633 -41.61 -17.20 31.94
N ALA A 634 -41.27 -16.00 32.42
CA ALA A 634 -41.89 -14.76 32.02
C ALA A 634 -41.69 -14.49 30.52
N LEU A 635 -40.48 -14.66 30.00
CA LEU A 635 -40.17 -14.51 28.57
C LEU A 635 -41.03 -15.46 27.72
N TYR A 636 -41.10 -16.74 28.10
CA TYR A 636 -41.95 -17.72 27.41
C TYR A 636 -43.43 -17.30 27.46
N ALA A 637 -43.95 -16.89 28.61
CA ALA A 637 -45.33 -16.43 28.76
C ALA A 637 -45.64 -15.24 27.83
N TYR A 638 -44.74 -14.26 27.76
CA TYR A 638 -44.88 -13.10 26.89
C TYR A 638 -44.89 -13.49 25.41
N LEU A 639 -43.95 -14.32 24.95
CA LEU A 639 -43.92 -14.78 23.56
C LEU A 639 -45.18 -15.58 23.21
N MET A 640 -45.64 -16.44 24.12
CA MET A 640 -46.85 -17.24 23.94
C MET A 640 -48.15 -16.41 24.01
N SER A 641 -48.11 -15.18 24.52
CA SER A 641 -49.25 -14.25 24.51
C SER A 641 -49.33 -13.39 23.25
N GLN A 642 -48.31 -13.39 22.38
CA GLN A 642 -48.28 -12.55 21.17
C GLN A 642 -49.26 -13.03 20.08
N PRO A 643 -49.58 -12.19 19.08
CA PRO A 643 -50.27 -12.62 17.88
C PRO A 643 -49.52 -13.77 17.18
N ALA A 644 -50.25 -14.80 16.75
CA ALA A 644 -49.66 -15.88 15.94
C ALA A 644 -49.54 -15.42 14.49
N ILE A 645 -48.34 -15.54 13.92
CA ILE A 645 -48.06 -15.11 12.55
C ILE A 645 -47.44 -16.29 11.80
N GLU A 646 -48.13 -16.77 10.78
CA GLU A 646 -47.61 -17.81 9.88
C GLU A 646 -46.53 -17.17 8.99
N SER A 647 -45.27 -17.48 9.28
CA SER A 647 -44.10 -16.96 8.58
C SER A 647 -43.04 -18.05 8.54
N ALA A 648 -42.58 -18.41 7.34
CA ALA A 648 -41.54 -19.40 7.11
C ALA A 648 -40.26 -18.72 6.60
N PRO A 649 -39.37 -18.24 7.50
CA PRO A 649 -38.09 -17.67 7.13
C PRO A 649 -37.25 -18.58 6.23
N PRO A 650 -36.37 -18.01 5.38
CA PRO A 650 -35.39 -18.79 4.64
C PRO A 650 -34.56 -19.69 5.57
N GLN A 651 -34.23 -20.89 5.12
CA GLN A 651 -33.37 -21.77 5.90
C GLN A 651 -31.91 -21.31 5.84
N THR A 652 -31.25 -21.30 6.99
CA THR A 652 -29.80 -21.07 7.08
C THR A 652 -29.05 -22.16 6.31
N ARG A 653 -28.22 -21.76 5.35
CA ARG A 653 -27.33 -22.66 4.59
C ARG A 653 -25.89 -22.16 4.71
N LEU A 654 -25.12 -22.83 5.55
CA LEU A 654 -23.68 -22.60 5.69
C LEU A 654 -22.92 -23.52 4.70
N PRO A 655 -21.69 -23.18 4.29
CA PRO A 655 -20.89 -24.06 3.45
C PRO A 655 -20.41 -25.29 4.22
N PHE A 656 -20.27 -26.43 3.54
CA PHE A 656 -19.66 -27.62 4.14
C PHE A 656 -18.24 -27.32 4.64
N PRO A 657 -17.85 -27.76 5.86
CA PRO A 657 -18.58 -28.66 6.75
C PRO A 657 -19.46 -27.97 7.82
N LEU A 658 -19.62 -26.64 7.77
CA LEU A 658 -20.31 -25.85 8.79
C LEU A 658 -21.84 -26.02 8.77
N ASP A 659 -22.39 -26.61 7.72
CA ASP A 659 -23.80 -27.03 7.62
C ASP A 659 -24.15 -28.22 8.53
N GLN A 660 -23.14 -28.94 9.03
CA GLN A 660 -23.33 -30.12 9.87
C GLN A 660 -23.59 -29.74 11.34
N ARG A 661 -24.86 -29.80 11.76
CA ARG A 661 -25.29 -29.49 13.14
C ARG A 661 -24.56 -30.29 14.23
N GLY A 662 -24.04 -31.48 13.91
CA GLY A 662 -23.26 -32.30 14.85
C GLY A 662 -21.94 -31.65 15.30
N LEU A 663 -21.34 -30.77 14.50
CA LEU A 663 -20.14 -30.03 14.88
C LEU A 663 -20.41 -29.03 16.02
N VAL A 664 -21.64 -28.50 16.09
CA VAL A 664 -22.06 -27.59 17.15
C VAL A 664 -22.08 -28.29 18.51
N ALA A 665 -22.29 -29.61 18.57
CA ALA A 665 -22.19 -30.36 19.82
C ALA A 665 -20.77 -30.28 20.43
N GLY A 666 -19.74 -30.40 19.59
CA GLY A 666 -18.34 -30.25 19.99
C GLY A 666 -18.02 -28.80 20.37
N TRP A 667 -18.56 -27.83 19.62
CA TRP A 667 -18.46 -26.41 19.96
C TRP A 667 -19.07 -26.12 21.34
N ASN A 668 -20.27 -26.63 21.62
CA ASN A 668 -20.93 -26.48 22.92
C ASN A 668 -20.11 -27.10 24.05
N ALA A 669 -19.51 -28.27 23.83
CA ALA A 669 -18.65 -28.90 24.84
C ALA A 669 -17.43 -28.05 25.21
N LEU A 670 -16.93 -27.22 24.29
CA LEU A 670 -15.78 -26.35 24.50
C LEU A 670 -16.15 -24.98 25.08
N TYR A 671 -17.29 -24.41 24.66
CA TYR A 671 -17.58 -22.99 24.86
C TYR A 671 -18.88 -22.69 25.63
N LEU A 672 -19.82 -23.63 25.74
CA LEU A 672 -21.04 -23.42 26.51
C LEU A 672 -20.82 -23.74 28.00
N LYS A 673 -20.83 -22.69 28.84
CA LYS A 673 -20.85 -22.83 30.30
C LYS A 673 -22.29 -22.74 30.80
N GLN A 674 -22.88 -23.86 31.18
CA GLN A 674 -24.25 -23.89 31.68
C GLN A 674 -24.32 -23.42 33.14
N GLY A 675 -25.34 -22.62 33.46
CA GLY A 675 -25.65 -22.23 34.83
C GLY A 675 -26.26 -20.83 34.91
N ALA A 676 -27.20 -20.66 35.84
CA ALA A 676 -27.78 -19.36 36.16
C ALA A 676 -26.72 -18.42 36.75
N PHE A 677 -26.94 -17.11 36.61
CA PHE A 677 -26.10 -16.10 37.22
C PHE A 677 -26.04 -16.26 38.74
N VAL A 678 -24.83 -16.21 39.29
CA VAL A 678 -24.58 -16.27 40.74
C VAL A 678 -24.10 -14.89 41.19
N PRO A 679 -24.83 -14.20 42.07
CA PRO A 679 -24.41 -12.91 42.61
C PRO A 679 -23.08 -13.02 43.36
N GLU A 680 -22.18 -12.07 43.11
CA GLU A 680 -20.90 -11.96 43.79
C GLU A 680 -21.13 -11.29 45.17
N PRO A 681 -20.86 -11.98 46.30
CA PRO A 681 -21.15 -11.45 47.65
C PRO A 681 -20.37 -10.19 48.01
N SER A 682 -19.20 -9.99 47.42
CA SER A 682 -18.35 -8.82 47.65
C SER A 682 -18.81 -7.56 46.89
N ARG A 683 -19.85 -7.66 46.05
CA ARG A 683 -20.35 -6.58 45.19
C ARG A 683 -21.72 -6.09 45.63
N SER A 684 -22.05 -4.85 45.28
CA SER A 684 -23.35 -4.26 45.59
C SER A 684 -24.49 -4.96 44.84
N ALA A 685 -25.72 -4.84 45.35
CA ALA A 685 -26.90 -5.36 44.67
C ALA A 685 -27.08 -4.75 43.27
N GLN A 686 -26.80 -3.45 43.12
CA GLN A 686 -26.84 -2.75 41.84
C GLN A 686 -25.80 -3.31 40.85
N TRP A 687 -24.58 -3.57 41.32
CA TRP A 687 -23.53 -4.18 40.49
C TRP A 687 -23.93 -5.57 40.01
N ASN A 688 -24.44 -6.41 40.91
CA ASN A 688 -24.91 -7.76 40.58
C ASN A 688 -26.11 -7.74 39.62
N ARG A 689 -27.03 -6.77 39.78
CA ARG A 689 -28.14 -6.57 38.84
C ARG A 689 -27.63 -6.17 37.46
N GLY A 690 -26.68 -5.24 37.40
CA GLY A 690 -26.05 -4.81 36.15
C GLY A 690 -25.31 -5.94 35.44
N ALA A 691 -24.50 -6.69 36.19
CA ALA A 691 -23.82 -7.88 35.69
C ALA A 691 -24.82 -8.89 35.12
N TYR A 692 -25.88 -9.23 35.86
CA TYR A 692 -26.94 -10.13 35.39
C TYR A 692 -27.56 -9.68 34.06
N LEU A 693 -27.85 -8.39 33.92
CA LEU A 693 -28.47 -7.84 32.71
C LEU A 693 -27.50 -7.84 31.53
N VAL A 694 -26.27 -7.36 31.72
CA VAL A 694 -25.25 -7.24 30.67
C VAL A 694 -24.76 -8.60 30.20
N ASP A 695 -24.55 -9.54 31.12
CA ASP A 695 -24.03 -10.88 30.83
C ASP A 695 -25.11 -11.89 30.46
N GLY A 696 -26.34 -11.66 30.91
CA GLY A 696 -27.48 -12.55 30.71
C GLY A 696 -28.20 -12.22 29.42
N ALA A 697 -29.47 -11.80 29.49
CA ALA A 697 -30.20 -11.52 28.25
C ALA A 697 -29.70 -10.30 27.48
N GLY A 698 -29.02 -9.31 28.08
CA GLY A 698 -28.44 -8.20 27.32
C GLY A 698 -27.24 -8.61 26.46
N HIS A 699 -26.67 -9.80 26.70
CA HIS A 699 -25.62 -10.46 25.92
C HIS A 699 -24.54 -9.52 25.34
N CYS A 700 -24.15 -8.45 26.04
CA CYS A 700 -23.37 -7.37 25.42
C CYS A 700 -22.00 -7.87 24.91
N SER A 701 -21.46 -8.93 25.52
CA SER A 701 -20.24 -9.61 25.07
C SER A 701 -20.36 -10.22 23.67
N ALA A 702 -21.58 -10.57 23.23
CA ALA A 702 -21.85 -11.09 21.91
C ALA A 702 -21.55 -10.06 20.81
N CYS A 703 -21.58 -8.76 21.06
CA CYS A 703 -21.15 -7.76 20.07
C CYS A 703 -19.82 -7.12 20.46
N HIS A 704 -19.60 -6.88 21.76
CA HIS A 704 -18.47 -6.11 22.28
C HIS A 704 -17.28 -6.95 22.76
N SER A 705 -17.21 -8.25 22.43
CA SER A 705 -16.01 -9.08 22.67
C SER A 705 -15.48 -9.69 21.37
N PRO A 706 -14.15 -9.74 21.18
CA PRO A 706 -13.57 -10.29 19.96
C PRO A 706 -13.75 -11.80 19.93
N ARG A 707 -13.97 -12.37 18.75
CA ARG A 707 -14.14 -13.82 18.56
C ARG A 707 -12.87 -14.49 18.04
N ASN A 708 -12.72 -15.77 18.35
CA ASN A 708 -11.70 -16.64 17.78
C ASN A 708 -12.13 -17.19 16.40
N VAL A 709 -11.25 -17.95 15.73
CA VAL A 709 -11.50 -18.51 14.40
C VAL A 709 -12.68 -19.51 14.34
N LEU A 710 -13.12 -20.03 15.50
CA LEU A 710 -14.28 -20.91 15.63
C LEU A 710 -15.56 -20.14 16.01
N GLY A 711 -15.53 -18.81 16.00
CA GLY A 711 -16.69 -17.96 16.28
C GLY A 711 -17.05 -17.82 17.76
N ALA A 712 -16.26 -18.37 18.68
CA ALA A 712 -16.48 -18.19 20.12
C ALA A 712 -15.77 -16.95 20.65
N GLU A 713 -16.33 -16.33 21.69
CA GLU A 713 -15.69 -15.21 22.40
C GLU A 713 -14.29 -15.60 22.87
N LYS A 714 -13.30 -14.72 22.68
CA LYS A 714 -11.97 -14.89 23.26
C LYS A 714 -12.09 -14.84 24.78
N GLY A 715 -11.21 -15.58 25.45
CA GLY A 715 -11.27 -15.77 26.91
C GLY A 715 -11.31 -14.48 27.73
N ALA A 716 -11.51 -14.61 29.04
CA ALA A 716 -11.87 -13.52 29.96
C ALA A 716 -11.02 -12.23 29.86
N SER A 717 -9.76 -12.30 29.44
CA SER A 717 -8.90 -11.12 29.22
C SER A 717 -9.37 -10.18 28.09
N PHE A 718 -10.26 -10.64 27.21
CA PHE A 718 -10.82 -9.88 26.09
C PHE A 718 -12.29 -9.49 26.27
N TYR A 719 -12.88 -9.82 27.42
CA TYR A 719 -14.28 -9.54 27.71
C TYR A 719 -14.57 -8.04 27.61
N LEU A 720 -15.55 -7.68 26.76
CA LEU A 720 -16.00 -6.32 26.50
C LEU A 720 -14.93 -5.35 25.94
N THR A 721 -13.83 -5.88 25.40
CA THR A 721 -12.70 -5.08 24.87
C THR A 721 -12.91 -4.55 23.44
N GLY A 722 -14.10 -4.73 22.87
CA GLY A 722 -14.48 -4.39 21.51
C GLY A 722 -14.82 -5.63 20.67
N GLY A 723 -15.42 -5.45 19.50
CA GLY A 723 -15.82 -6.56 18.65
C GLY A 723 -16.37 -6.10 17.31
N SER A 724 -17.26 -6.90 16.73
CA SER A 724 -17.90 -6.60 15.44
C SER A 724 -19.28 -7.23 15.39
N ALA A 725 -20.25 -6.53 14.82
CA ALA A 725 -21.61 -7.01 14.60
C ALA A 725 -22.18 -6.43 13.31
N GLU A 726 -22.75 -7.28 12.44
CA GLU A 726 -23.47 -6.86 11.22
C GLU A 726 -22.65 -5.92 10.31
N GLY A 727 -21.33 -6.14 10.20
CA GLY A 727 -20.42 -5.29 9.42
C GLY A 727 -19.89 -4.06 10.16
N TRP A 728 -20.44 -3.74 11.33
CA TRP A 728 -19.99 -2.62 12.17
C TRP A 728 -18.91 -3.04 13.15
N VAL A 729 -18.03 -2.10 13.49
CA VAL A 729 -17.05 -2.25 14.56
C VAL A 729 -17.74 -1.89 15.88
N ALA A 730 -17.82 -2.85 16.81
CA ALA A 730 -18.34 -2.60 18.15
C ALA A 730 -17.21 -2.02 19.03
N PRO A 731 -17.35 -0.80 19.56
CA PRO A 731 -16.29 -0.18 20.35
C PRO A 731 -16.08 -0.94 21.67
N SER A 732 -14.92 -0.77 22.29
CA SER A 732 -14.70 -1.31 23.63
C SER A 732 -15.62 -0.63 24.64
N LEU A 733 -16.25 -1.43 25.52
CA LEU A 733 -16.99 -0.93 26.68
C LEU A 733 -16.10 -0.80 27.92
N VAL A 734 -14.82 -1.15 27.81
CA VAL A 734 -13.83 -1.05 28.89
C VAL A 734 -12.66 -0.12 28.56
N ALA A 735 -11.68 0.00 29.47
CA ALA A 735 -10.70 1.09 29.55
C ALA A 735 -9.76 1.24 28.34
N ASN A 736 -9.78 0.32 27.38
CA ASN A 736 -9.00 0.37 26.13
C ASN A 736 -9.77 1.03 24.96
N SER A 737 -10.90 1.70 25.21
CA SER A 737 -11.62 2.45 24.17
C SER A 737 -10.76 3.55 23.53
N LYS A 738 -10.94 3.74 22.22
CA LYS A 738 -10.33 4.82 21.42
C LYS A 738 -11.11 6.13 21.49
N SER A 739 -12.22 6.17 22.23
CA SER A 739 -12.98 7.40 22.41
C SER A 739 -12.08 8.52 22.97
N PRO A 740 -12.09 9.73 22.39
CA PRO A 740 -11.28 10.86 22.85
C PRO A 740 -11.64 11.32 24.26
N VAL A 741 -12.87 11.05 24.70
CA VAL A 741 -13.36 11.28 26.05
C VAL A 741 -13.69 9.94 26.67
N ARG A 742 -13.41 9.74 27.96
CA ARG A 742 -13.77 8.47 28.61
C ARG A 742 -15.27 8.38 28.87
N TRP A 743 -15.82 7.17 28.80
CA TRP A 743 -17.16 6.88 29.26
C TRP A 743 -17.26 7.04 30.78
N THR A 744 -18.24 7.80 31.23
CA THR A 744 -18.65 7.86 32.64
C THR A 744 -19.92 7.03 32.83
N GLU A 745 -20.22 6.67 34.07
CA GLU A 745 -21.49 5.98 34.39
C GLU A 745 -22.70 6.80 33.91
N ASP A 746 -22.70 8.12 34.14
CA ASP A 746 -23.79 9.00 33.71
C ASP A 746 -23.91 9.08 32.17
N ALA A 747 -22.78 9.26 31.46
CA ALA A 747 -22.79 9.30 30.00
C ALA A 747 -23.27 7.97 29.39
N LEU A 748 -22.90 6.85 30.00
CA LEU A 748 -23.35 5.53 29.57
C LEU A 748 -24.83 5.33 29.86
N PHE A 749 -25.31 5.77 31.03
CA PHE A 749 -26.73 5.74 31.35
C PHE A 749 -27.53 6.58 30.35
N ASP A 750 -27.12 7.82 30.08
CA ASP A 750 -27.82 8.71 29.15
C ASP A 750 -27.88 8.08 27.76
N TYR A 751 -26.76 7.52 27.28
CA TYR A 751 -26.70 6.83 26.00
C TYR A 751 -27.64 5.62 25.95
N LEU A 752 -27.60 4.72 26.93
CA LEU A 752 -28.45 3.52 26.95
C LEU A 752 -29.94 3.84 27.19
N ARG A 753 -30.24 4.98 27.82
CA ARG A 753 -31.61 5.38 28.16
C ARG A 753 -32.29 6.18 27.05
N THR A 754 -31.52 6.97 26.31
CA THR A 754 -32.04 7.97 25.37
C THR A 754 -31.50 7.82 23.95
N GLY A 755 -30.48 7.00 23.72
CA GLY A 755 -29.80 6.91 22.43
C GLY A 755 -28.79 8.02 22.16
N PHE A 756 -28.53 8.89 23.14
CA PHE A 756 -27.57 9.98 23.00
C PHE A 756 -26.78 10.23 24.28
N SER A 757 -25.48 10.47 24.10
CA SER A 757 -24.63 11.10 25.10
C SER A 757 -23.96 12.31 24.48
N ARG A 758 -23.86 13.41 25.24
CA ARG A 758 -23.20 14.64 24.78
C ARG A 758 -21.75 14.38 24.35
N GLU A 759 -21.05 13.51 25.06
CA GLU A 759 -19.63 13.22 24.85
C GLU A 759 -19.40 12.15 23.78
N HIS A 760 -20.35 11.23 23.57
CA HIS A 760 -20.15 10.04 22.73
C HIS A 760 -21.06 9.96 21.50
N GLY A 761 -22.02 10.87 21.41
CA GLY A 761 -22.93 11.00 20.28
C GLY A 761 -24.14 10.07 20.31
N VAL A 762 -24.66 9.77 19.12
CA VAL A 762 -25.95 9.10 18.90
C VAL A 762 -25.73 7.62 18.60
N ALA A 763 -26.60 6.76 19.13
CA ALA A 763 -26.66 5.35 18.75
C ALA A 763 -27.02 5.19 17.28
N ALA A 764 -26.18 4.48 16.54
CA ALA A 764 -26.33 4.22 15.10
C ALA A 764 -26.16 2.73 14.79
N GLY A 765 -26.54 2.34 13.57
CA GLY A 765 -26.41 0.97 13.10
C GLY A 765 -27.11 -0.04 14.03
N PRO A 766 -26.48 -1.19 14.33
CA PRO A 766 -27.06 -2.23 15.18
C PRO A 766 -27.39 -1.76 16.61
N MET A 767 -26.72 -0.72 17.11
CA MET A 767 -26.97 -0.23 18.47
C MET A 767 -28.22 0.66 18.58
N ALA A 768 -28.70 1.27 17.49
CA ALA A 768 -29.90 2.10 17.53
C ALA A 768 -31.15 1.31 17.99
N PRO A 769 -31.50 0.15 17.38
CA PRO A 769 -32.65 -0.63 17.84
C PRO A 769 -32.43 -1.28 19.21
N VAL A 770 -31.20 -1.65 19.57
CA VAL A 770 -30.86 -2.15 20.92
C VAL A 770 -31.19 -1.08 21.97
N VAL A 771 -30.72 0.15 21.76
CA VAL A 771 -31.00 1.25 22.69
C VAL A 771 -32.49 1.61 22.70
N ALA A 772 -33.19 1.53 21.56
CA ALA A 772 -34.63 1.69 21.53
C ALA A 772 -35.33 0.70 22.47
N GLY A 773 -34.91 -0.58 22.46
CA GLY A 773 -35.37 -1.60 23.40
C GLY A 773 -35.04 -1.27 24.86
N LEU A 774 -33.79 -0.94 25.15
CA LEU A 774 -33.31 -0.59 26.49
C LEU A 774 -34.02 0.65 27.07
N SER A 775 -34.39 1.62 26.23
CA SER A 775 -35.12 2.84 26.63
C SER A 775 -36.51 2.56 27.22
N THR A 776 -37.06 1.36 26.99
CA THR A 776 -38.36 0.94 27.53
C THR A 776 -38.26 0.29 28.92
N LEU A 777 -37.05 -0.02 29.37
CA LEU A 777 -36.82 -0.68 30.65
C LEU A 777 -36.95 0.27 31.85
N PRO A 778 -37.15 -0.27 33.07
CA PRO A 778 -37.06 0.52 34.29
C PRO A 778 -35.73 1.24 34.40
N GLU A 779 -35.76 2.51 34.84
CA GLU A 779 -34.54 3.33 34.96
C GLU A 779 -33.46 2.66 35.82
N ALA A 780 -33.88 1.99 36.91
CA ALA A 780 -32.99 1.29 37.81
C ALA A 780 -32.19 0.17 37.12
N ASP A 781 -32.77 -0.49 36.11
CA ASP A 781 -32.09 -1.55 35.36
C ASP A 781 -31.06 -0.98 34.40
N VAL A 782 -31.39 0.09 33.66
CA VAL A 782 -30.44 0.80 32.79
C VAL A 782 -29.30 1.41 33.61
N ARG A 783 -29.60 1.97 34.78
CA ARG A 783 -28.60 2.46 35.74
C ARG A 783 -27.70 1.34 36.25
N ALA A 784 -28.26 0.17 36.56
CA ALA A 784 -27.48 -0.98 37.00
C ALA A 784 -26.51 -1.45 35.91
N MET A 785 -26.96 -1.52 34.65
CA MET A 785 -26.10 -1.86 33.50
C MET A 785 -24.96 -0.84 33.36
N ALA A 786 -25.27 0.45 33.37
CA ALA A 786 -24.27 1.52 33.29
C ALA A 786 -23.25 1.43 34.43
N HIS A 787 -23.72 1.21 35.66
CA HIS A 787 -22.87 1.05 36.85
C HIS A 787 -21.92 -0.14 36.72
N TYR A 788 -22.43 -1.30 36.27
CA TYR A 788 -21.61 -2.49 36.07
C TYR A 788 -20.52 -2.24 35.03
N VAL A 789 -20.87 -1.76 33.84
CA VAL A 789 -19.90 -1.52 32.75
C VAL A 789 -18.87 -0.46 33.15
N ALA A 790 -19.29 0.65 33.76
CA ALA A 790 -18.37 1.68 34.24
C ALA A 790 -17.39 1.14 35.30
N SER A 791 -17.84 0.23 36.17
CA SER A 791 -16.99 -0.38 37.20
C SER A 791 -15.86 -1.25 36.64
N LEU A 792 -15.99 -1.76 35.40
CA LEU A 792 -14.95 -2.53 34.72
C LEU A 792 -13.77 -1.65 34.27
N SER A 793 -13.95 -0.31 34.30
CA SER A 793 -12.96 0.67 33.88
C SER A 793 -12.85 1.83 34.86
N PRO A 794 -12.35 1.59 36.10
CA PRO A 794 -12.28 2.61 37.11
C PRO A 794 -11.41 3.78 36.64
N VAL A 795 -11.97 4.99 36.61
CA VAL A 795 -11.23 6.21 36.25
C VAL A 795 -10.35 6.60 37.43
N THR A 796 -9.04 6.36 37.35
CA THR A 796 -8.07 6.99 38.26
C THR A 796 -7.90 8.47 37.86
N ALA A 797 -8.57 9.34 38.62
CA ALA A 797 -8.52 10.81 38.58
C ALA A 797 -9.05 11.53 37.32
N LYS A 798 -9.77 12.64 37.57
CA LYS A 798 -10.33 13.58 36.58
C LYS A 798 -9.28 14.00 35.56
N THR A 799 -9.24 13.35 34.41
CA THR A 799 -8.62 13.92 33.22
C THR A 799 -9.64 14.92 32.67
N ALA A 800 -9.32 16.21 32.76
CA ALA A 800 -10.13 17.25 32.11
C ALA A 800 -10.29 16.91 30.62
N PRO A 801 -11.43 17.26 29.98
CA PRO A 801 -11.59 17.07 28.55
C PRO A 801 -10.39 17.68 27.84
N THR A 802 -9.63 16.84 27.14
CA THR A 802 -8.55 17.29 26.26
C THR A 802 -9.17 18.29 25.29
N ALA A 803 -8.69 19.53 25.34
CA ALA A 803 -9.14 20.59 24.44
C ALA A 803 -9.16 20.05 23.00
N VAL A 804 -10.21 20.38 22.25
CA VAL A 804 -10.32 20.02 20.82
C VAL A 804 -8.99 20.41 20.17
N PRO A 805 -8.21 19.44 19.65
CA PRO A 805 -6.88 19.74 19.15
C PRO A 805 -7.00 20.72 17.99
N LYS A 806 -6.25 21.82 18.07
CA LYS A 806 -6.20 22.82 17.00
C LYS A 806 -5.69 22.15 15.73
N THR A 807 -6.48 22.19 14.66
CA THR A 807 -6.11 21.59 13.38
C THR A 807 -5.00 22.41 12.72
N ASP A 808 -3.88 21.77 12.40
CA ASP A 808 -2.81 22.39 11.62
C ASP A 808 -3.22 22.57 10.15
N ALA A 809 -3.10 23.80 9.62
CA ALA A 809 -3.46 24.10 8.23
C ALA A 809 -2.70 23.23 7.21
N ILE A 810 -1.48 22.81 7.53
CA ILE A 810 -0.64 21.91 6.72
C ILE A 810 -1.28 20.53 6.56
N ARG A 811 -1.98 20.03 7.60
CA ARG A 811 -2.63 18.72 7.57
C ARG A 811 -3.87 18.66 6.67
N LEU A 812 -4.48 19.83 6.42
CA LEU A 812 -5.64 19.96 5.55
C LEU A 812 -5.30 20.29 4.09
N GLN A 813 -4.02 20.56 3.79
CA GLN A 813 -3.57 20.78 2.40
C GLN A 813 -3.78 19.52 1.57
N GLY A 814 -4.43 19.66 0.40
CA GLY A 814 -4.77 18.54 -0.48
C GLY A 814 -6.10 17.85 -0.17
N LEU A 815 -6.85 18.32 0.84
CA LEU A 815 -8.19 17.81 1.20
C LEU A 815 -9.31 18.80 0.82
N GLU A 816 -9.06 19.71 -0.13
CA GLU A 816 -10.00 20.78 -0.49
C GLU A 816 -11.30 20.24 -1.09
N SER A 817 -11.25 19.11 -1.78
CA SER A 817 -12.43 18.40 -2.29
C SER A 817 -13.36 18.00 -1.14
N GLY A 818 -12.82 17.27 -0.15
CA GLY A 818 -13.56 16.87 1.05
C GLY A 818 -14.05 18.05 1.88
N ARG A 819 -13.26 19.13 1.97
CA ARG A 819 -13.66 20.37 2.63
C ARG A 819 -14.91 21.00 2.00
N ARG A 820 -14.94 21.13 0.66
CA ARG A 820 -16.10 21.71 -0.04
C ARG A 820 -17.36 20.86 0.14
N ILE A 821 -17.21 19.54 0.09
CA ILE A 821 -18.32 18.61 0.36
C ILE A 821 -18.82 18.79 1.80
N PHE A 822 -17.91 18.82 2.77
CA PHE A 822 -18.28 19.03 4.17
C PHE A 822 -18.99 20.37 4.40
N GLU A 823 -18.49 21.46 3.82
CA GLU A 823 -19.09 22.79 3.93
C GLU A 823 -20.49 22.86 3.30
N GLY A 824 -20.69 22.19 2.16
CA GLY A 824 -21.98 22.17 1.45
C GLY A 824 -23.02 21.22 2.06
N ALA A 825 -22.59 20.07 2.60
CA ALA A 825 -23.51 18.99 3.00
C ALA A 825 -23.57 18.72 4.51
N CYS A 826 -22.47 18.92 5.24
CA CYS A 826 -22.35 18.48 6.64
C CYS A 826 -22.32 19.63 7.65
N ALA A 827 -21.73 20.78 7.27
CA ALA A 827 -21.39 21.84 8.20
C ALA A 827 -22.61 22.44 8.92
N VAL A 828 -23.77 22.55 8.25
CA VAL A 828 -25.01 23.08 8.86
C VAL A 828 -25.38 22.33 10.15
N CYS A 829 -25.11 21.02 10.19
CA CYS A 829 -25.39 20.15 11.34
C CYS A 829 -24.16 19.89 12.22
N HIS A 830 -22.95 19.90 11.66
CA HIS A 830 -21.72 19.49 12.37
C HIS A 830 -20.70 20.63 12.55
N THR A 831 -21.14 21.89 12.67
CA THR A 831 -20.22 22.98 13.05
C THR A 831 -19.57 22.70 14.42
N GLU A 832 -18.48 23.41 14.73
CA GLU A 832 -17.74 23.29 16.00
C GLU A 832 -18.58 23.57 17.25
N ALA A 833 -19.73 24.24 17.12
CA ALA A 833 -20.68 24.48 18.19
C ALA A 833 -21.81 23.42 18.27
N GLY A 834 -21.79 22.39 17.42
CA GLY A 834 -22.86 21.40 17.32
C GLY A 834 -24.01 21.81 16.37
N GLY A 835 -23.73 22.58 15.31
CA GLY A 835 -24.71 22.90 14.27
C GLY A 835 -25.95 23.69 14.73
N VAL A 836 -26.94 23.83 13.85
CA VAL A 836 -28.22 24.50 14.17
C VAL A 836 -29.17 23.49 14.84
N GLY A 837 -29.53 23.74 16.10
CA GLY A 837 -30.26 22.79 16.98
C GLY A 837 -31.72 22.47 16.61
N ASN A 838 -32.26 22.98 15.50
CA ASN A 838 -33.66 22.78 15.11
C ASN A 838 -33.94 21.41 14.44
N PHE A 839 -32.93 20.56 14.27
CA PHE A 839 -33.02 19.31 13.51
C PHE A 839 -32.65 18.06 14.35
N GLY A 840 -32.68 18.15 15.68
CA GLY A 840 -32.32 17.09 16.63
C GLY A 840 -30.95 17.30 17.28
N VAL A 841 -30.42 16.25 17.93
CA VAL A 841 -29.12 16.33 18.61
C VAL A 841 -27.98 16.37 17.59
N ARG A 842 -26.89 17.06 17.92
CA ARG A 842 -25.76 17.28 17.02
C ARG A 842 -24.44 16.98 17.73
N PRO A 843 -23.94 15.74 17.59
CA PRO A 843 -22.71 15.37 18.26
C PRO A 843 -21.52 16.11 17.65
N LEU A 844 -20.59 16.51 18.53
CA LEU A 844 -19.33 17.10 18.12
C LEU A 844 -18.46 16.02 17.48
N LEU A 845 -18.09 16.20 16.21
CA LEU A 845 -17.26 15.25 15.47
C LEU A 845 -15.87 15.05 16.12
N ALA A 846 -15.35 16.07 16.80
CA ALA A 846 -14.04 16.03 17.46
C ALA A 846 -13.94 15.04 18.63
N ILE A 847 -15.07 14.65 19.22
CA ILE A 847 -15.13 13.70 20.33
C ILE A 847 -15.87 12.41 19.96
N ASN A 848 -16.29 12.29 18.69
CA ASN A 848 -16.98 11.12 18.21
C ASN A 848 -15.99 9.95 18.03
N THR A 849 -16.32 8.80 18.64
CA THR A 849 -15.48 7.59 18.59
C THR A 849 -15.22 7.13 17.15
N SER A 850 -16.22 7.16 16.26
CA SER A 850 -16.08 6.71 14.87
C SER A 850 -15.07 7.54 14.05
N VAL A 851 -14.78 8.78 14.46
CA VAL A 851 -13.79 9.64 13.79
C VAL A 851 -12.37 9.33 14.27
N SER A 852 -12.23 8.87 15.51
CA SER A 852 -10.94 8.57 16.18
C SER A 852 -10.56 7.09 16.14
N GLU A 853 -11.46 6.20 15.73
CA GLU A 853 -11.19 4.78 15.59
C GLU A 853 -10.08 4.46 14.58
N ALA A 854 -9.49 3.26 14.74
CA ALA A 854 -8.44 2.78 13.84
C ALA A 854 -8.99 2.39 12.46
N SER A 855 -10.23 1.92 12.39
CA SER A 855 -10.95 1.58 11.15
C SER A 855 -11.85 2.74 10.72
N PRO A 856 -11.95 3.06 9.40
CA PRO A 856 -12.90 4.04 8.88
C PRO A 856 -14.34 3.51 8.78
N GLU A 857 -14.58 2.22 9.02
CA GLU A 857 -15.82 1.51 8.66
C GLU A 857 -17.07 2.14 9.29
N ASN A 858 -17.06 2.40 10.60
CA ASN A 858 -18.23 2.99 11.28
C ASN A 858 -18.60 4.38 10.74
N LEU A 859 -17.59 5.23 10.46
CA LEU A 859 -17.84 6.55 9.89
C LEU A 859 -18.36 6.46 8.45
N LEU A 860 -17.81 5.53 7.66
CA LEU A 860 -18.29 5.25 6.31
C LEU A 860 -19.73 4.74 6.32
N HIS A 861 -20.09 3.82 7.21
CA HIS A 861 -21.48 3.36 7.34
C HIS A 861 -22.43 4.51 7.67
N VAL A 862 -22.08 5.36 8.65
CA VAL A 862 -22.91 6.53 9.02
C VAL A 862 -23.05 7.52 7.86
N ILE A 863 -21.99 7.79 7.10
CA ILE A 863 -22.07 8.73 5.96
C ILE A 863 -22.87 8.13 4.81
N LEU A 864 -22.66 6.86 4.48
CA LEU A 864 -23.34 6.21 3.36
C LEU A 864 -24.83 5.99 3.67
N HIS A 865 -25.13 5.40 4.82
CA HIS A 865 -26.48 4.95 5.15
C HIS A 865 -27.28 5.95 5.99
N GLY A 866 -26.63 6.95 6.59
CA GLY A 866 -27.30 7.90 7.47
C GLY A 866 -27.74 7.26 8.79
N ILE A 867 -28.61 7.97 9.50
CA ILE A 867 -29.29 7.51 10.70
C ILE A 867 -30.79 7.79 10.49
N ASP A 868 -31.41 6.91 9.71
CA ASP A 868 -32.81 7.08 9.29
C ASP A 868 -33.80 6.65 10.38
N ALA A 869 -33.42 5.67 11.20
CA ALA A 869 -34.18 5.15 12.33
C ALA A 869 -33.38 5.32 13.64
N PRO A 870 -33.36 6.53 14.22
CA PRO A 870 -32.71 6.75 15.51
C PRO A 870 -33.41 5.97 16.62
N ALA A 871 -32.69 5.72 17.73
CA ALA A 871 -33.23 4.98 18.87
C ALA A 871 -34.50 5.63 19.47
N THR A 872 -34.58 6.96 19.44
CA THR A 872 -35.78 7.73 19.78
C THR A 872 -36.00 8.85 18.77
N SER A 873 -37.24 9.30 18.61
CA SER A 873 -37.61 10.29 17.59
C SER A 873 -37.03 11.69 17.86
N GLU A 874 -36.73 12.00 19.12
CA GLU A 874 -36.19 13.29 19.57
C GLU A 874 -34.74 13.53 19.12
N LEU A 875 -34.03 12.46 18.73
CA LEU A 875 -32.63 12.56 18.27
C LEU A 875 -32.51 13.21 16.88
N GLY A 876 -33.61 13.26 16.13
CA GLY A 876 -33.64 13.76 14.77
C GLY A 876 -33.03 12.78 13.76
N TYR A 877 -32.87 13.26 12.54
CA TYR A 877 -32.51 12.46 11.37
C TYR A 877 -31.15 12.91 10.81
N MET A 878 -30.35 11.95 10.34
CA MET A 878 -29.13 12.22 9.56
C MET A 878 -29.25 11.56 8.18
N PRO A 879 -29.20 12.31 7.07
CA PRO A 879 -29.31 11.74 5.74
C PRO A 879 -28.12 10.83 5.40
N GLY A 880 -28.42 9.74 4.70
CA GLY A 880 -27.43 8.94 4.00
C GLY A 880 -27.00 9.58 2.68
N PHE A 881 -25.71 9.52 2.38
CA PHE A 881 -25.13 10.08 1.16
C PHE A 881 -24.75 9.03 0.12
N ARG A 882 -25.10 7.75 0.35
CA ARG A 882 -24.84 6.65 -0.58
C ARG A 882 -25.22 6.99 -2.01
N ASP A 883 -26.43 7.47 -2.26
CA ASP A 883 -26.88 7.73 -3.64
C ASP A 883 -26.52 9.12 -4.17
N SER A 884 -25.96 9.98 -3.32
CA SER A 884 -25.64 11.38 -3.65
C SER A 884 -24.14 11.63 -3.88
N LEU A 885 -23.27 10.80 -3.30
CA LEU A 885 -21.81 10.90 -3.43
C LEU A 885 -21.24 9.60 -3.99
N ASP A 886 -20.30 9.70 -4.93
CA ASP A 886 -19.51 8.56 -5.38
C ASP A 886 -18.45 8.15 -4.33
N ASP A 887 -17.84 6.97 -4.48
CA ASP A 887 -16.88 6.45 -3.50
C ASP A 887 -15.61 7.30 -3.35
N ARG A 888 -15.27 8.10 -4.37
CA ARG A 888 -14.15 9.03 -4.31
C ARG A 888 -14.51 10.27 -3.49
N GLN A 889 -15.68 10.84 -3.72
CA GLN A 889 -16.21 11.96 -2.94
C GLN A 889 -16.38 11.59 -1.46
N VAL A 890 -16.85 10.37 -1.17
CA VAL A 890 -16.93 9.84 0.20
C VAL A 890 -15.53 9.70 0.81
N ALA A 891 -14.56 9.16 0.08
CA ALA A 891 -13.18 9.04 0.55
C ALA A 891 -12.55 10.40 0.89
N ASP A 892 -12.71 11.39 0.00
CA ASP A 892 -12.21 12.76 0.20
C ASP A 892 -12.86 13.40 1.45
N LEU A 893 -14.18 13.24 1.61
CA LEU A 893 -14.94 13.75 2.76
C LEU A 893 -14.46 13.13 4.07
N VAL A 894 -14.30 11.80 4.11
CA VAL A 894 -13.86 11.06 5.29
C VAL A 894 -12.43 11.41 5.67
N ALA A 895 -11.54 11.54 4.69
CA ALA A 895 -10.16 11.99 4.91
C ALA A 895 -10.12 13.39 5.52
N TYR A 896 -10.95 14.32 5.00
CA TYR A 896 -11.09 15.66 5.56
C TYR A 896 -11.64 15.66 7.00
N ILE A 897 -12.71 14.90 7.26
CA ILE A 897 -13.31 14.79 8.61
C ILE A 897 -12.27 14.31 9.61
N ARG A 898 -11.54 13.23 9.31
CA ARG A 898 -10.48 12.73 10.20
C ARG A 898 -9.33 13.72 10.34
N GLY A 899 -8.88 14.32 9.24
CA GLY A 899 -7.81 15.31 9.24
C GLY A 899 -8.14 16.51 10.13
N ARG A 900 -9.40 16.97 10.10
CA ARG A 900 -9.88 18.11 10.87
C ARG A 900 -10.18 17.78 12.32
N PHE A 901 -10.97 16.74 12.56
CA PHE A 901 -11.60 16.48 13.86
C PHE A 901 -10.84 15.45 14.71
N ALA A 902 -9.94 14.66 14.12
CA ALA A 902 -9.02 13.77 14.84
C ALA A 902 -7.55 13.95 14.38
N PRO A 903 -6.97 15.16 14.53
CA PRO A 903 -5.61 15.45 14.08
C PRO A 903 -4.51 14.69 14.86
N GLY A 904 -4.83 14.07 16.00
CA GLY A 904 -3.87 13.19 16.70
C GLY A 904 -3.72 11.79 16.09
N GLU A 905 -4.66 11.39 15.23
CA GLU A 905 -4.73 10.01 14.73
C GLU A 905 -4.04 9.84 13.37
N ALA A 906 -3.55 8.65 13.04
CA ALA A 906 -2.94 8.38 11.72
C ALA A 906 -3.99 8.41 10.60
N SER A 907 -3.67 8.92 9.41
CA SER A 907 -4.57 8.88 8.25
C SER A 907 -4.98 7.45 7.90
N TRP A 908 -6.25 7.26 7.51
CA TRP A 908 -6.71 5.98 6.97
C TRP A 908 -6.26 5.80 5.51
N ASN A 909 -6.04 4.54 5.11
CA ASN A 909 -5.62 4.18 3.76
C ASN A 909 -6.76 3.49 3.01
N ASP A 910 -6.69 3.46 1.67
CA ASP A 910 -7.64 2.73 0.80
C ASP A 910 -9.13 3.10 1.00
N LEU A 911 -9.43 4.35 1.40
CA LEU A 911 -10.79 4.79 1.76
C LEU A 911 -11.83 4.57 0.66
N ALA A 912 -11.49 4.79 -0.62
CA ALA A 912 -12.44 4.55 -1.70
C ALA A 912 -12.77 3.06 -1.85
N ARG A 913 -11.78 2.16 -1.62
CA ARG A 913 -12.03 0.71 -1.63
C ARG A 913 -12.94 0.32 -0.46
N ALA A 914 -12.69 0.86 0.72
CA ALA A 914 -13.53 0.64 1.89
C ALA A 914 -14.97 1.14 1.66
N SER A 915 -15.13 2.31 1.04
CA SER A 915 -16.44 2.84 0.62
C SER A 915 -17.15 1.89 -0.35
N VAL A 916 -16.46 1.39 -1.39
CA VAL A 916 -17.03 0.41 -2.33
C VAL A 916 -17.46 -0.87 -1.60
N GLN A 917 -16.66 -1.36 -0.65
CA GLN A 917 -16.97 -2.57 0.10
C GLN A 917 -18.25 -2.40 0.92
N ILE A 918 -18.35 -1.33 1.71
CA ILE A 918 -19.54 -1.03 2.52
C ILE A 918 -20.74 -0.74 1.61
N ARG A 919 -20.53 -0.05 0.50
CA ARG A 919 -21.58 0.18 -0.49
C ARG A 919 -22.10 -1.15 -1.04
N ASN A 920 -21.25 -2.13 -1.30
CA ASN A 920 -21.69 -3.42 -1.85
C ASN A 920 -22.24 -4.40 -0.80
N GLN A 921 -22.11 -4.10 0.49
CA GLN A 921 -22.82 -4.86 1.53
C GLN A 921 -24.32 -4.62 1.36
N VAL A 922 -25.07 -5.73 1.26
CA VAL A 922 -26.52 -5.72 1.16
C VAL A 922 -27.04 -5.76 2.59
N HIS A 923 -27.52 -4.61 3.10
CA HIS A 923 -28.23 -4.55 4.37
C HIS A 923 -29.70 -4.92 4.21
#